data_AF-A0A9D2RBV9-F1
#
_entry.id   AF-A0A9D2RBV9-F1
#
_cell.length_a   1.000
_cell.length_b   1.000
_cell.length_c   1.000
_cell.angle_alpha   90.00
_cell.angle_beta   90.00
_cell.angle_gamma   90.00
#
_symmetry.space_group_name_H-M   'P 1'
#
loop_
_entity.id
_entity.type
_entity.pdbx_description
1 polymer ?
#
loop_
_entity_poly.entity_id
_entity_poly.type
_entity_poly.pdbx_seq_one_letter_code
_entity_poly.pdbx_strand_id
1 'polypeptide(L)'
;MKKAKALLKNWRIAIPFLFLYLEIIFHMYMKLDMTYMPVFLLLAFSAGLFWDGVLFFLPDRPARIAGGVLVVMMSLIFIIECICRDILQQYFQIFGGAEIAVENQLTDYTSTVIQSFWENKTGIFLLFVLPVSVYIVWAKKAKTERLGKKRSRKIKRKKRLVKGICFLAAGALMYGTAMAAIFLIPWQGDFTPKMLYRKDTHIDDQVEQLGVIAMLGLDIRNTIFGTPEVRPEAINEDASAVVSGEIQGPRENEEIQAPEEKEIVYPYNQMDIDFNSLKASAADSGSDWLCDYFASLNPTRQNEYTGLFKGYNVIFITAEGFSGYMVDPELTPTLYRISQEGFVFRNFYSALHFTSTSGGEFQNLTGLYPKAGFPVSMTETGKRGTCLPFTLANQLNRLGYTSIGYHFNQNMYGRELSHPNLGYEWRQFTGCRRPLTAEINEYGNACWPQSDDYMIQQTFNEYKDRQPFNIYYLTISGHLPYSFSGSQMSRRNREQVENLPYSEKTKAYIAANLELEKGLTRLLEYLEEAGIADKTVIVMAPDHIPYSDLDVLEELAGRSFHAESLESLDEKTVDVDVYKNTWILWSASMERPVVVDKPCSQVDILPTLSNLLGLEYDSRMMAGTDVLSAADPVVIFFSTSWLTAKGRYNRYTGAFEPAEGTEMSEEEKNVYVENMKYIVNSRLMLGQRIIESDFYRQAHIIE
;
A
#
# COMPACT_ATOMS: atom_id res chain seq x y z
N MET A 1 -0.40 25.82 48.42
CA MET A 1 -1.85 25.63 48.14
C MET A 1 -2.56 26.81 47.45
N LYS A 2 -2.52 28.06 47.94
CA LYS A 2 -3.25 29.20 47.30
C LYS A 2 -2.81 29.53 45.86
N LYS A 3 -1.51 29.41 45.53
CA LYS A 3 -1.00 29.62 44.16
C LYS A 3 -1.43 28.50 43.19
N ALA A 4 -1.42 27.24 43.63
CA ALA A 4 -1.90 26.09 42.85
C ALA A 4 -3.41 26.18 42.55
N LYS A 5 -4.25 26.57 43.53
CA LYS A 5 -5.68 26.85 43.32
C LYS A 5 -5.93 28.01 42.35
N ALA A 6 -5.00 28.96 42.22
CA ALA A 6 -5.11 30.08 41.27
C ALA A 6 -4.66 29.73 39.84
N LEU A 7 -3.74 28.76 39.68
CA LEU A 7 -3.39 28.16 38.38
C LEU A 7 -4.56 27.34 37.83
N LEU A 8 -5.18 26.48 38.66
CA LEU A 8 -6.38 25.70 38.30
C LEU A 8 -7.62 26.55 37.92
N LYS A 9 -7.62 27.85 38.20
CA LYS A 9 -8.69 28.79 37.82
C LYS A 9 -8.56 29.36 36.40
N ASN A 10 -7.42 29.18 35.73
CA ASN A 10 -7.20 29.71 34.39
C ASN A 10 -7.52 28.63 33.35
N TRP A 11 -8.69 28.73 32.70
CA TRP A 11 -9.15 27.77 31.68
C TRP A 11 -8.12 27.53 30.56
N ARG A 12 -7.25 28.50 30.30
CA ARG A 12 -6.12 28.42 29.36
C ARG A 12 -5.15 27.27 29.65
N ILE A 13 -4.87 26.99 30.93
CA ILE A 13 -3.98 25.89 31.35
C ILE A 13 -4.57 24.51 31.05
N ALA A 14 -5.86 24.42 30.72
CA ALA A 14 -6.48 23.17 30.28
C ALA A 14 -5.92 22.67 28.94
N ILE A 15 -5.42 23.56 28.07
CA ILE A 15 -5.02 23.20 26.70
C ILE A 15 -3.85 22.20 26.70
N PRO A 16 -2.72 22.41 27.42
CA PRO A 16 -1.67 21.40 27.53
C PRO A 16 -2.13 20.03 28.03
N PHE A 17 -3.02 20.01 29.04
CA PHE A 17 -3.55 18.75 29.58
C PHE A 17 -4.55 18.07 28.66
N LEU A 18 -5.27 18.84 27.84
CA LEU A 18 -6.13 18.28 26.80
C LEU A 18 -5.31 17.52 25.76
N PHE A 19 -4.18 18.08 25.31
CA PHE A 19 -3.33 17.42 24.32
C PHE A 19 -2.75 16.10 24.87
N LEU A 20 -2.30 16.11 26.14
CA LEU A 20 -1.91 14.87 26.83
C LEU A 20 -3.07 13.87 26.94
N TYR A 21 -4.27 14.36 27.28
CA TYR A 21 -5.46 13.52 27.38
C TYR A 21 -5.79 12.85 26.05
N LEU A 22 -5.79 13.61 24.95
CA LEU A 22 -6.10 13.08 23.63
C LEU A 22 -5.10 11.99 23.21
N GLU A 23 -3.79 12.22 23.36
CA GLU A 23 -2.79 11.20 23.03
C GLU A 23 -2.92 9.93 23.88
N ILE A 24 -3.03 10.07 25.21
CA ILE A 24 -3.11 8.89 26.10
C ILE A 24 -4.35 8.06 25.77
N ILE A 25 -5.50 8.72 25.66
CA ILE A 25 -6.76 8.02 25.41
C ILE A 25 -6.76 7.41 24.02
N PHE A 26 -6.19 8.08 23.02
CA PHE A 26 -6.08 7.55 21.67
C PHE A 26 -5.20 6.31 21.62
N HIS A 27 -3.98 6.36 22.18
CA HIS A 27 -3.08 5.20 22.20
C HIS A 27 -3.71 4.01 22.95
N MET A 28 -4.40 4.27 24.06
CA MET A 28 -5.11 3.22 24.80
C MET A 28 -6.31 2.66 24.02
N TYR A 29 -7.08 3.52 23.36
CA TYR A 29 -8.27 3.12 22.60
C TYR A 29 -7.88 2.31 21.36
N MET A 30 -6.86 2.74 20.64
CA MET A 30 -6.30 2.08 19.45
C MET A 30 -5.31 0.95 19.80
N LYS A 31 -5.09 0.67 21.09
CA LYS A 31 -4.19 -0.38 21.61
C LYS A 31 -2.75 -0.30 21.09
N LEU A 32 -2.22 0.91 20.94
CA LEU A 32 -0.85 1.16 20.47
C LEU A 32 0.20 0.88 21.56
N ASP A 33 1.43 0.58 21.15
CA ASP A 33 2.54 0.37 22.09
C ASP A 33 2.83 1.65 22.92
N MET A 34 2.84 1.49 24.24
CA MET A 34 3.09 2.58 25.19
C MET A 34 4.58 2.76 25.53
N THR A 35 5.48 1.96 24.96
CA THR A 35 6.94 2.08 25.14
C THR A 35 7.46 3.49 24.84
N TYR A 36 6.86 4.15 23.84
CA TYR A 36 7.25 5.49 23.38
C TYR A 36 6.49 6.62 24.07
N MET A 37 5.71 6.34 25.12
CA MET A 37 4.94 7.33 25.89
C MET A 37 5.75 8.56 26.32
N PRO A 38 7.02 8.46 26.79
CA PRO A 38 7.80 9.64 27.09
C PRO A 38 7.97 10.60 25.90
N VAL A 39 8.05 10.09 24.66
CA VAL A 39 8.24 10.88 23.44
C VAL A 39 6.95 11.59 23.05
N PHE A 40 5.88 10.85 22.77
CA PHE A 40 4.64 11.44 22.28
C PHE A 40 3.97 12.36 23.31
N LEU A 41 4.09 12.07 24.61
CA LEU A 41 3.57 12.98 25.65
C LEU A 41 4.36 14.28 25.76
N LEU A 42 5.69 14.26 25.58
CA LEU A 42 6.49 15.49 25.57
C LEU A 42 6.14 16.36 24.35
N LEU A 43 5.95 15.74 23.19
CA LEU A 43 5.53 16.43 21.96
C LEU A 43 4.13 17.04 22.11
N ALA A 44 3.15 16.27 22.58
CA ALA A 44 1.78 16.75 22.77
C ALA A 44 1.69 17.84 23.85
N PHE A 45 2.39 17.68 24.97
CA PHE A 45 2.43 18.72 26.00
C PHE A 45 3.08 20.01 25.49
N SER A 46 4.18 19.89 24.72
CA SER A 46 4.82 21.02 24.07
C SER A 46 3.87 21.75 23.12
N ALA A 47 3.17 21.03 22.25
CA ALA A 47 2.19 21.60 21.33
C ALA A 47 1.05 22.32 22.09
N GLY A 48 0.55 21.73 23.16
CA GLY A 48 -0.46 22.36 24.00
C GLY A 48 0.05 23.62 24.73
N LEU A 49 1.31 23.66 25.18
CA LEU A 49 1.94 24.85 25.75
C LEU A 49 2.11 25.96 24.70
N PHE A 50 2.47 25.59 23.47
CA PHE A 50 2.55 26.52 22.35
C PHE A 50 1.19 27.19 22.10
N TRP A 51 0.12 26.40 21.93
CA TRP A 51 -1.22 26.93 21.70
C TRP A 51 -1.75 27.75 22.87
N ASP A 52 -1.48 27.34 24.11
CA ASP A 52 -1.83 28.17 25.28
C ASP A 52 -1.11 29.53 25.25
N GLY A 53 0.19 29.52 24.92
CA GLY A 53 1.00 30.71 24.69
C GLY A 53 0.37 31.66 23.67
N VAL A 54 -0.08 31.14 22.53
CA VAL A 54 -0.79 31.89 21.48
C VAL A 54 -2.09 32.51 22.02
N LEU A 55 -2.88 31.76 22.79
CA LEU A 55 -4.15 32.22 23.37
C LEU A 55 -3.98 33.34 24.42
N PHE A 56 -2.78 33.54 24.99
CA PHE A 56 -2.48 34.65 25.88
C PHE A 56 -2.35 36.00 25.17
N PHE A 57 -2.00 36.02 23.88
CA PHE A 57 -1.96 37.24 23.08
C PHE A 57 -3.38 37.77 22.78
N LEU A 58 -4.37 36.88 22.77
CA LEU A 58 -5.77 37.22 22.54
C LEU A 58 -6.48 37.79 23.79
N PRO A 59 -7.43 38.73 23.62
CA PRO A 59 -8.40 39.09 24.68
C PRO A 59 -9.26 37.90 25.09
N ASP A 60 -9.69 37.84 26.35
CA ASP A 60 -10.32 36.64 26.92
C ASP A 60 -11.63 36.15 26.27
N ARG A 61 -12.36 37.02 25.55
CA ARG A 61 -13.52 36.57 24.77
C ARG A 61 -13.06 35.85 23.50
N PRO A 62 -12.28 36.49 22.59
CA PRO A 62 -11.64 35.83 21.46
C PRO A 62 -10.83 34.59 21.85
N ALA A 63 -10.01 34.66 22.90
CA ALA A 63 -9.21 33.53 23.36
C ALA A 63 -10.07 32.31 23.71
N ARG A 64 -11.21 32.50 24.41
CA ARG A 64 -12.09 31.38 24.75
C ARG A 64 -12.80 30.78 23.53
N ILE A 65 -13.12 31.61 22.55
CA ILE A 65 -13.70 31.12 21.29
C ILE A 65 -12.63 30.33 20.53
N ALA A 66 -11.46 30.93 20.32
CA ALA A 66 -10.33 30.28 19.65
C ALA A 66 -9.89 28.97 20.35
N GLY A 67 -9.83 28.96 21.69
CA GLY A 67 -9.54 27.75 22.46
C GLY A 67 -10.62 26.68 22.30
N GLY A 68 -11.90 27.07 22.21
CA GLY A 68 -13.00 26.13 21.97
C GLY A 68 -12.97 25.55 20.58
N VAL A 69 -12.68 26.37 19.57
CA VAL A 69 -12.44 25.92 18.19
C VAL A 69 -11.26 24.96 18.15
N LEU A 70 -10.15 25.28 18.83
CA LEU A 70 -8.98 24.39 18.91
C LEU A 70 -9.32 23.04 19.56
N VAL A 71 -10.06 23.02 20.67
CA VAL A 71 -10.50 21.77 21.31
C VAL A 71 -11.32 20.93 20.36
N VAL A 72 -12.35 21.52 19.73
CA VAL A 72 -13.22 20.82 18.77
C VAL A 72 -12.41 20.28 17.59
N MET A 73 -11.53 21.10 17.03
CA MET A 73 -10.70 20.73 15.87
C MET A 73 -9.73 19.59 16.20
N MET A 74 -8.99 19.69 17.32
CA MET A 74 -8.07 18.62 17.74
C MET A 74 -8.83 17.33 18.06
N SER A 75 -9.92 17.41 18.82
CA SER A 75 -10.78 16.26 19.09
C SER A 75 -11.34 15.61 17.82
N LEU A 76 -11.67 16.41 16.80
CA LEU A 76 -12.16 15.90 15.53
C LEU A 76 -11.06 15.17 14.76
N ILE A 77 -9.83 15.70 14.72
CA ILE A 77 -8.69 15.05 14.05
C ILE A 77 -8.46 13.65 14.63
N PHE A 78 -8.40 13.50 15.95
CA PHE A 78 -8.22 12.18 16.58
C PHE A 78 -9.33 11.18 16.22
N ILE A 79 -10.58 11.64 16.08
CA ILE A 79 -11.69 10.77 15.63
C ILE A 79 -11.58 10.43 14.15
N ILE A 80 -11.20 11.40 13.32
CA ILE A 80 -10.94 11.16 11.90
C ILE A 80 -9.86 10.08 11.76
N GLU A 81 -8.77 10.15 12.52
CA GLU A 81 -7.72 9.12 12.49
C GLU A 81 -8.21 7.73 12.90
N CYS A 82 -9.10 7.62 13.91
CA CYS A 82 -9.72 6.33 14.24
C CYS A 82 -10.54 5.78 13.06
N ILE A 83 -11.38 6.62 12.45
CA ILE A 83 -12.24 6.21 11.33
C ILE A 83 -11.38 5.85 10.10
N CYS A 84 -10.35 6.65 9.82
CA CYS A 84 -9.40 6.37 8.73
C CYS A 84 -8.67 5.04 8.99
N ARG A 85 -8.22 4.77 10.21
CA ARG A 85 -7.59 3.50 10.55
C ARG A 85 -8.49 2.30 10.30
N ASP A 86 -9.78 2.40 10.63
CA ASP A 86 -10.70 1.27 10.43
C ASP A 86 -11.03 1.05 8.94
N ILE A 87 -11.25 2.13 8.19
CA ILE A 87 -11.65 2.03 6.78
C ILE A 87 -10.46 1.74 5.87
N LEU A 88 -9.35 2.44 6.06
CA LEU A 88 -8.16 2.38 5.20
C LEU A 88 -7.09 1.42 5.72
N GLN A 89 -7.33 0.80 6.88
CA GLN A 89 -6.36 -0.06 7.60
C GLN A 89 -5.07 0.67 8.01
N GLN A 90 -5.02 2.00 7.88
CA GLN A 90 -3.84 2.85 8.09
C GLN A 90 -4.25 4.26 8.55
N TYR A 91 -3.38 4.94 9.31
CA TYR A 91 -3.62 6.35 9.65
C TYR A 91 -3.38 7.28 8.45
N PHE A 92 -4.07 8.41 8.41
CA PHE A 92 -4.19 9.22 7.20
C PHE A 92 -3.40 10.54 7.31
N GLN A 93 -2.57 10.83 6.31
CA GLN A 93 -1.91 12.13 6.19
C GLN A 93 -2.93 13.15 5.65
N ILE A 94 -3.62 13.86 6.55
CA ILE A 94 -4.71 14.78 6.21
C ILE A 94 -4.34 15.80 5.12
N PHE A 95 -3.13 16.35 5.18
CA PHE A 95 -2.68 17.37 4.23
C PHE A 95 -2.08 16.75 2.97
N GLY A 96 -1.21 15.74 3.11
CA GLY A 96 -0.65 15.02 1.97
C GLY A 96 -1.68 14.26 1.12
N GLY A 97 -2.76 13.77 1.74
CA GLY A 97 -3.83 13.02 1.10
C GLY A 97 -5.06 13.83 0.68
N ALA A 98 -5.07 15.15 0.95
CA ALA A 98 -6.23 16.01 0.70
C ALA A 98 -6.66 16.02 -0.77
N GLU A 99 -5.70 16.03 -1.70
CA GLU A 99 -5.98 16.05 -3.14
C GLU A 99 -6.70 14.77 -3.58
N ILE A 100 -6.22 13.62 -3.11
CA ILE A 100 -6.80 12.31 -3.45
C ILE A 100 -8.17 12.13 -2.80
N ALA A 101 -8.37 12.62 -1.58
CA ALA A 101 -9.68 12.60 -0.93
C ALA A 101 -10.72 13.48 -1.63
N VAL A 102 -10.29 14.52 -2.36
CA VAL A 102 -11.18 15.39 -3.16
C VAL A 102 -11.42 14.81 -4.54
N GLU A 103 -10.41 14.19 -5.16
CA GLU A 103 -10.51 13.54 -6.48
C GLU A 103 -11.37 12.27 -6.43
N ASN A 104 -11.29 11.48 -5.35
CA ASN A 104 -12.13 10.30 -5.17
C ASN A 104 -13.53 10.69 -4.68
N GLN A 105 -14.59 10.30 -5.41
CA GLN A 105 -15.96 10.53 -4.96
C GLN A 105 -16.24 9.66 -3.71
N LEU A 106 -16.36 10.30 -2.55
CA LEU A 106 -16.66 9.69 -1.24
C LEU A 106 -17.98 8.88 -1.19
N THR A 107 -18.78 8.87 -2.25
CA THR A 107 -20.04 8.12 -2.36
C THR A 107 -19.82 6.62 -2.22
N ASP A 108 -18.72 6.10 -2.78
CA ASP A 108 -18.44 4.66 -2.82
C ASP A 108 -18.10 4.13 -1.40
N TYR A 109 -17.68 5.01 -0.51
CA TYR A 109 -17.35 4.70 0.90
C TYR A 109 -18.44 5.11 1.89
N THR A 110 -19.56 5.69 1.43
CA THR A 110 -20.52 6.34 2.35
C THR A 110 -21.15 5.36 3.34
N SER A 111 -21.49 4.14 2.90
CA SER A 111 -22.01 3.09 3.80
C SER A 111 -20.97 2.67 4.84
N THR A 112 -19.72 2.51 4.43
CA THR A 112 -18.60 2.09 5.28
C THR A 112 -18.26 3.16 6.32
N VAL A 113 -18.28 4.44 5.92
CA VAL A 113 -18.07 5.58 6.83
C VAL A 113 -19.15 5.64 7.90
N ILE A 114 -20.43 5.43 7.53
CA ILE A 114 -21.54 5.41 8.49
C ILE A 114 -21.37 4.26 9.48
N GLN A 115 -21.03 3.07 8.99
CA GLN A 115 -20.80 1.90 9.82
C GLN A 115 -19.66 2.13 10.83
N SER A 116 -18.49 2.56 10.35
CA SER A 116 -17.32 2.85 11.20
C SER A 116 -17.63 3.91 12.25
N PHE A 117 -18.46 4.91 11.92
CA PHE A 117 -18.91 5.90 12.90
C PHE A 117 -19.69 5.27 14.07
N TRP A 118 -20.55 4.29 13.80
CA TRP A 118 -21.32 3.60 14.84
C TRP A 118 -20.47 2.65 15.68
N GLU A 119 -19.51 1.98 15.05
CA GLU A 119 -18.53 1.12 15.72
C GLU A 119 -17.66 1.95 16.69
N ASN A 120 -17.27 3.17 16.28
CA ASN A 120 -16.45 4.09 17.07
C ASN A 120 -17.19 4.93 18.11
N LYS A 121 -18.44 4.60 18.48
CA LYS A 121 -19.23 5.39 19.45
C LYS A 121 -18.50 5.65 20.78
N THR A 122 -17.68 4.69 21.25
CA THR A 122 -16.89 4.82 22.48
C THR A 122 -15.73 5.79 22.28
N GLY A 123 -14.98 5.65 21.19
CA GLY A 123 -13.93 6.59 20.79
C GLY A 123 -14.49 8.02 20.66
N ILE A 124 -15.61 8.20 19.96
CA ILE A 124 -16.31 9.48 19.81
C ILE A 124 -16.65 10.10 21.16
N PHE A 125 -17.16 9.32 22.10
CA PHE A 125 -17.45 9.83 23.43
C PHE A 125 -16.19 10.31 24.16
N LEU A 126 -15.13 9.50 24.16
CA LEU A 126 -13.90 9.76 24.89
C LEU A 126 -13.07 10.89 24.26
N LEU A 127 -12.83 10.85 22.95
CA LEU A 127 -11.92 11.77 22.26
C LEU A 127 -12.61 13.05 21.78
N PHE A 128 -13.95 13.07 21.65
CA PHE A 128 -14.70 14.26 21.22
C PHE A 128 -15.68 14.81 22.27
N VAL A 129 -16.68 14.02 22.65
CA VAL A 129 -17.78 14.53 23.51
C VAL A 129 -17.27 14.98 24.88
N LEU A 130 -16.45 14.16 25.53
CA LEU A 130 -15.92 14.45 26.85
C LEU A 130 -15.00 15.70 26.89
N PRO A 131 -13.93 15.81 26.07
CA PRO A 131 -13.04 16.98 26.09
C PRO A 131 -13.75 18.28 25.75
N VAL A 132 -14.67 18.27 24.77
CA VAL A 132 -15.49 19.44 24.43
C VAL A 132 -16.40 19.83 25.60
N SER A 133 -17.04 18.84 26.25
CA SER A 133 -17.91 19.08 27.41
C SER A 133 -17.15 19.66 28.61
N VAL A 134 -15.98 19.10 28.92
CA VAL A 134 -15.08 19.58 29.99
C VAL A 134 -14.64 21.01 29.71
N TYR A 135 -14.25 21.32 28.46
CA TYR A 135 -13.88 22.67 28.06
C TYR A 135 -15.04 23.67 28.23
N ILE A 136 -16.26 23.30 27.81
CA ILE A 136 -17.47 24.15 27.97
C ILE A 136 -17.72 24.47 29.44
N VAL A 137 -17.63 23.47 30.33
CA VAL A 137 -17.83 23.64 31.78
C VAL A 137 -16.77 24.59 32.36
N TRP A 138 -15.50 24.41 31.99
CA TRP A 138 -14.42 25.29 32.45
C TRP A 138 -14.53 26.72 31.90
N ALA A 139 -14.86 26.88 30.61
CA ALA A 139 -15.04 28.19 29.98
C ALA A 139 -16.25 28.96 30.55
N LYS A 140 -17.32 28.25 30.96
CA LYS A 140 -18.48 28.82 31.65
C LYS A 140 -18.14 29.28 33.07
N LYS A 141 -17.45 28.45 33.89
CA LYS A 141 -17.02 28.83 35.25
C LYS A 141 -16.15 30.09 35.25
N ALA A 142 -15.31 30.28 34.23
CA ALA A 142 -14.49 31.49 34.07
C ALA A 142 -15.28 32.78 33.72
N LYS A 143 -16.53 32.66 33.22
CA LYS A 143 -17.40 33.80 32.86
C LYS A 143 -17.94 34.52 34.11
N THR A 144 -18.17 33.77 35.19
CA THR A 144 -18.85 34.25 36.41
C THR A 144 -17.99 35.18 37.28
N GLU A 145 -16.66 35.17 37.13
CA GLU A 145 -15.72 35.95 37.98
C GLU A 145 -15.40 37.38 37.46
N ARG A 146 -16.08 37.90 36.43
CA ARG A 146 -15.73 39.19 35.79
C ARG A 146 -16.80 40.28 35.86
N LEU A 147 -17.02 40.80 37.07
CA LEU A 147 -17.57 42.14 37.28
C LEU A 147 -16.62 42.93 38.21
N GLY A 148 -15.64 43.65 37.64
CA GLY A 148 -14.67 44.41 38.44
C GLY A 148 -13.69 45.31 37.66
N LYS A 149 -14.05 46.61 37.58
CA LYS A 149 -13.30 47.88 37.38
C LYS A 149 -12.30 48.07 36.19
N LYS A 150 -12.49 49.20 35.49
CA LYS A 150 -11.89 49.62 34.20
C LYS A 150 -10.42 50.13 34.24
N ARG A 151 -9.80 50.37 35.41
CA ARG A 151 -8.46 51.03 35.51
C ARG A 151 -7.23 50.11 35.29
N SER A 152 -7.41 48.85 34.91
CA SER A 152 -6.38 47.79 34.95
C SER A 152 -5.93 47.26 33.57
N ARG A 153 -6.41 47.83 32.46
CA ARG A 153 -6.24 47.22 31.11
C ARG A 153 -4.79 47.14 30.60
N LYS A 154 -3.96 48.19 30.74
CA LYS A 154 -2.54 48.16 30.31
C LYS A 154 -1.71 47.16 31.13
N ILE A 155 -1.86 47.14 32.46
CA ILE A 155 -1.19 46.19 33.36
C ILE A 155 -1.63 44.74 33.07
N LYS A 156 -2.93 44.52 32.82
CA LYS A 156 -3.45 43.20 32.41
C LYS A 156 -2.96 42.77 31.02
N ARG A 157 -2.64 43.70 30.10
CA ARG A 157 -2.05 43.38 28.79
C ARG A 157 -0.57 42.98 28.93
N LYS A 158 0.24 43.76 29.66
CA LYS A 158 1.66 43.42 29.90
C LYS A 158 1.82 42.08 30.64
N LYS A 159 0.98 41.81 31.64
CA LYS A 159 0.98 40.51 32.35
C LYS A 159 0.57 39.33 31.47
N ARG A 160 -0.34 39.53 30.51
CA ARG A 160 -0.72 38.48 29.54
C ARG A 160 0.41 38.21 28.55
N LEU A 161 1.05 39.25 28.04
CA LEU A 161 2.20 39.13 27.14
C LEU A 161 3.33 38.33 27.79
N VAL A 162 3.74 38.70 29.02
CA VAL A 162 4.79 37.98 29.75
C VAL A 162 4.42 36.51 29.94
N LYS A 163 3.17 36.21 30.34
CA LYS A 163 2.71 34.82 30.46
C LYS A 163 2.76 34.07 29.13
N GLY A 164 2.26 34.67 28.05
CA GLY A 164 2.31 34.06 26.71
C GLY A 164 3.74 33.71 26.31
N ILE A 165 4.69 34.62 26.49
CA ILE A 165 6.12 34.38 26.24
C ILE A 165 6.67 33.26 27.14
N CYS A 166 6.32 33.24 28.43
CA CYS A 166 6.74 32.15 29.32
C CYS A 166 6.20 30.79 28.88
N PHE A 167 4.94 30.70 28.42
CA PHE A 167 4.35 29.46 27.92
C PHE A 167 4.98 29.02 26.60
N LEU A 168 5.25 29.96 25.68
CA LEU A 168 5.99 29.67 24.45
C LEU A 168 7.42 29.19 24.74
N ALA A 169 8.13 29.83 25.66
CA ALA A 169 9.47 29.43 26.06
C ALA A 169 9.47 28.05 26.76
N ALA A 170 8.48 27.78 27.61
CA ALA A 170 8.29 26.47 28.23
C ALA A 170 7.97 25.40 27.17
N GLY A 171 7.10 25.71 26.20
CA GLY A 171 6.79 24.82 25.08
C GLY A 171 8.03 24.50 24.25
N ALA A 172 8.84 25.51 23.90
CA ALA A 172 10.10 25.34 23.17
C ALA A 172 11.12 24.50 23.96
N LEU A 173 11.21 24.69 25.28
CA LEU A 173 12.07 23.87 26.14
C LEU A 173 11.61 22.40 26.14
N MET A 174 10.32 22.14 26.34
CA MET A 174 9.74 20.79 26.29
C MET A 174 9.92 20.13 24.93
N TYR A 175 9.78 20.91 23.85
CA TYR A 175 10.06 20.44 22.50
C TYR A 175 11.54 20.04 22.34
N GLY A 176 12.47 20.87 22.82
CA GLY A 176 13.89 20.56 22.82
C GLY A 176 14.21 19.28 23.62
N THR A 177 13.53 19.06 24.74
CA THR A 177 13.63 17.80 25.50
C THR A 177 13.08 16.61 24.71
N ALA A 178 11.95 16.77 24.01
CA ALA A 178 11.41 15.73 23.13
C ALA A 178 12.40 15.40 22.00
N MET A 179 13.01 16.41 21.36
CA MET A 179 14.03 16.20 20.34
C MET A 179 15.27 15.48 20.90
N ALA A 180 15.72 15.83 22.10
CA ALA A 180 16.80 15.12 22.76
C ALA A 180 16.42 13.64 23.01
N ALA A 181 15.19 13.35 23.43
CA ALA A 181 14.71 11.98 23.59
C ALA A 181 14.67 11.21 22.27
N ILE A 182 14.23 11.83 21.17
CA ILE A 182 14.19 11.20 19.84
C ILE A 182 15.60 10.91 19.32
N PHE A 183 16.54 11.85 19.43
CA PHE A 183 17.83 11.77 18.74
C PHE A 183 18.98 11.21 19.57
N LEU A 184 18.89 11.22 20.91
CA LEU A 184 19.98 10.80 21.79
C LEU A 184 19.72 9.47 22.51
N ILE A 185 18.47 9.03 22.64
CA ILE A 185 18.14 7.73 23.23
C ILE A 185 18.35 6.64 22.16
N PRO A 186 19.05 5.53 22.48
CA PRO A 186 19.26 4.42 21.57
C PRO A 186 18.03 3.51 21.50
N TRP A 187 16.95 4.01 20.90
CA TRP A 187 15.75 3.22 20.62
C TRP A 187 16.09 1.98 19.78
N GLN A 188 15.42 0.87 20.06
CA GLN A 188 15.63 -0.42 19.39
C GLN A 188 14.50 -0.69 18.39
N GLY A 189 14.73 -1.64 17.49
CA GLY A 189 13.78 -2.05 16.45
C GLY A 189 14.08 -1.44 15.08
N ASP A 190 13.42 -2.00 14.07
CA ASP A 190 13.66 -1.67 12.66
C ASP A 190 13.19 -0.25 12.28
N PHE A 191 12.19 0.29 12.99
CA PHE A 191 11.83 1.70 12.92
C PHE A 191 12.00 2.37 14.28
N THR A 192 12.79 3.43 14.30
CA THR A 192 13.06 4.23 15.50
C THR A 192 12.42 5.62 15.40
N PRO A 193 12.15 6.30 16.53
CA PRO A 193 11.60 7.65 16.52
C PRO A 193 12.44 8.62 15.70
N LYS A 194 13.77 8.44 15.72
CA LYS A 194 14.74 9.23 14.94
C LYS A 194 14.52 9.10 13.43
N MET A 195 14.29 7.87 12.94
CA MET A 195 14.04 7.60 11.53
C MET A 195 12.67 8.15 11.11
N LEU A 196 11.65 7.84 11.89
CA LEU A 196 10.25 8.23 11.64
C LEU A 196 10.08 9.75 11.60
N TYR A 197 10.77 10.49 12.47
CA TYR A 197 10.72 11.95 12.48
C TYR A 197 11.29 12.61 11.19
N ARG A 198 12.08 11.86 10.41
CA ARG A 198 12.71 12.31 9.16
C ARG A 198 12.05 11.73 7.90
N LYS A 199 11.08 10.83 8.03
CA LYS A 199 10.36 10.22 6.90
C LYS A 199 8.94 10.78 6.79
N ASP A 200 8.34 10.60 5.63
CA ASP A 200 6.93 10.86 5.33
C ASP A 200 6.14 9.58 5.03
N THR A 201 6.75 8.42 5.29
CA THR A 201 6.17 7.08 5.14
C THR A 201 6.06 6.37 6.50
N HIS A 202 5.41 5.20 6.52
CA HIS A 202 5.18 4.38 7.73
C HIS A 202 4.42 5.15 8.82
N ILE A 203 3.25 5.68 8.44
CA ILE A 203 2.45 6.58 9.28
C ILE A 203 1.96 5.89 10.54
N ASP A 204 1.71 4.58 10.48
CA ASP A 204 1.34 3.78 11.65
C ASP A 204 2.40 3.80 12.74
N ASP A 205 3.66 3.57 12.39
CA ASP A 205 4.79 3.70 13.30
C ASP A 205 4.98 5.16 13.76
N GLN A 206 4.76 6.15 12.89
CA GLN A 206 4.84 7.57 13.29
C GLN A 206 3.79 7.90 14.37
N VAL A 207 2.56 7.42 14.21
CA VAL A 207 1.49 7.64 15.18
C VAL A 207 1.78 6.89 16.48
N GLU A 208 2.20 5.62 16.44
CA GLU A 208 2.54 4.83 17.62
C GLU A 208 3.74 5.41 18.40
N GLN A 209 4.80 5.85 17.71
CA GLN A 209 6.04 6.27 18.37
C GLN A 209 6.12 7.78 18.67
N LEU A 210 5.53 8.63 17.83
CA LEU A 210 5.61 10.10 17.94
C LEU A 210 4.28 10.74 18.35
N GLY A 211 3.15 10.06 18.16
CA GLY A 211 1.81 10.55 18.43
C GLY A 211 1.16 11.27 17.26
N VAL A 212 -0.17 11.35 17.28
CA VAL A 212 -0.99 11.99 16.24
C VAL A 212 -0.62 13.46 16.06
N ILE A 213 -0.32 14.17 17.16
CA ILE A 213 0.05 15.59 17.09
C ILE A 213 1.37 15.79 16.35
N ALA A 214 2.34 14.88 16.56
CA ALA A 214 3.62 14.96 15.88
C ALA A 214 3.47 14.58 14.41
N MET A 215 2.74 13.50 14.11
CA MET A 215 2.40 13.10 12.75
C MET A 215 1.76 14.26 11.97
N LEU A 216 0.76 14.94 12.54
CA LEU A 216 0.11 16.11 11.93
C LEU A 216 1.11 17.25 11.66
N GLY A 217 2.03 17.51 12.60
CA GLY A 217 3.07 18.51 12.43
C GLY A 217 4.07 18.16 11.33
N LEU A 218 4.42 16.88 11.20
CA LEU A 218 5.29 16.35 10.14
C LEU A 218 4.61 16.40 8.77
N ASP A 219 3.33 16.02 8.69
CA ASP A 219 2.52 16.09 7.48
C ASP A 219 2.43 17.54 6.94
N ILE A 220 2.10 18.51 7.81
CA ILE A 220 2.11 19.94 7.47
C ILE A 220 3.50 20.38 6.99
N ARG A 221 4.56 19.99 7.72
CA ARG A 221 5.94 20.36 7.37
C ARG A 221 6.31 19.83 5.99
N ASN A 222 6.06 18.54 5.75
CA ASN A 222 6.46 17.86 4.52
C ASN A 222 5.62 18.36 3.33
N THR A 223 4.34 18.69 3.54
CA THR A 223 3.50 19.32 2.51
C THR A 223 4.01 20.71 2.11
N ILE A 224 4.49 21.52 3.05
CA ILE A 224 4.93 22.91 2.77
C ILE A 224 6.38 22.98 2.28
N PHE A 225 7.26 22.18 2.87
CA PHE A 225 8.72 22.30 2.69
C PHE A 225 9.33 21.10 1.96
N GLY A 226 8.53 20.09 1.60
CA GLY A 226 9.02 18.79 1.16
C GLY A 226 9.52 17.94 2.33
N THR A 227 9.66 16.64 2.06
CA THR A 227 10.26 15.70 3.01
C THR A 227 11.78 15.92 3.02
N PRO A 228 12.44 16.00 4.20
CA PRO A 228 13.88 16.09 4.26
C PRO A 228 14.52 14.92 3.51
N GLU A 229 15.46 15.21 2.62
CA GLU A 229 16.15 14.18 1.83
C GLU A 229 16.92 13.25 2.78
N VAL A 230 16.37 12.05 3.00
CA VAL A 230 17.08 10.98 3.70
C VAL A 230 17.99 10.33 2.67
N ARG A 231 19.30 10.57 2.80
CA ARG A 231 20.29 9.84 2.01
C ARG A 231 20.01 8.34 2.16
N PRO A 232 19.86 7.62 1.04
CA PRO A 232 19.80 6.16 1.07
C PRO A 232 20.95 5.56 1.87
N GLU A 233 20.74 4.36 2.38
CA GLU A 233 21.84 3.56 2.92
C GLU A 233 22.92 3.39 1.85
N ALA A 234 24.19 3.40 2.28
CA ALA A 234 25.30 3.14 1.38
C ALA A 234 25.16 1.76 0.76
N ILE A 235 25.66 1.59 -0.46
CA ILE A 235 25.56 0.30 -1.15
C ILE A 235 26.24 -0.79 -0.33
N ASN A 236 25.50 -1.88 -0.13
CA ASN A 236 26.00 -3.11 0.44
C ASN A 236 26.16 -4.15 -0.69
N GLU A 237 27.39 -4.30 -1.18
CA GLU A 237 27.72 -5.24 -2.26
C GLU A 237 27.50 -6.70 -1.83
N ASP A 238 27.85 -7.04 -0.58
CA ASP A 238 27.65 -8.38 -0.02
C ASP A 238 26.16 -8.75 -0.02
N ALA A 239 25.30 -7.82 0.39
CA ALA A 239 23.85 -8.01 0.36
C ALA A 239 23.31 -8.12 -1.08
N SER A 240 23.86 -7.35 -2.02
CA SER A 240 23.47 -7.39 -3.43
C SER A 240 23.75 -8.76 -4.07
N ALA A 241 24.84 -9.42 -3.68
CA ALA A 241 25.18 -10.77 -4.14
C ALA A 241 24.20 -11.85 -3.63
N VAL A 242 23.55 -11.65 -2.47
CA VAL A 242 22.63 -12.64 -1.87
C VAL A 242 21.40 -12.90 -2.74
N VAL A 243 20.90 -11.88 -3.45
CA VAL A 243 19.65 -11.97 -4.23
C VAL A 243 19.88 -12.55 -5.62
N SER A 244 21.10 -12.51 -6.12
CA SER A 244 21.41 -12.90 -7.49
C SER A 244 21.45 -14.41 -7.77
N GLY A 245 21.40 -15.26 -6.75
CA GLY A 245 21.38 -16.73 -6.90
C GLY A 245 22.65 -17.37 -7.48
N GLU A 246 23.50 -16.61 -8.18
CA GLU A 246 24.79 -17.02 -8.70
C GLU A 246 25.89 -16.14 -8.09
N ILE A 247 26.68 -16.69 -7.16
CA ILE A 247 27.99 -16.12 -6.84
C ILE A 247 28.85 -16.37 -8.08
N GLN A 248 29.39 -15.32 -8.70
CA GLN A 248 30.48 -15.51 -9.67
C GLN A 248 31.62 -16.22 -8.93
N GLY A 249 31.75 -17.54 -9.14
CA GLY A 249 32.91 -18.28 -8.70
C GLY A 249 34.19 -17.67 -9.29
N PRO A 250 35.36 -17.91 -8.66
CA PRO A 250 36.62 -17.40 -9.17
C PRO A 250 36.82 -17.88 -10.61
N ARG A 251 37.33 -16.99 -11.47
CA ARG A 251 37.83 -17.39 -12.78
C ARG A 251 38.94 -18.43 -12.61
N GLU A 252 38.83 -19.49 -13.41
CA GLU A 252 39.84 -20.50 -13.77
C GLU A 252 40.05 -21.72 -12.86
N ASN A 253 39.83 -22.86 -13.51
CA ASN A 253 40.49 -24.16 -13.39
C ASN A 253 40.22 -25.02 -12.15
N GLU A 254 39.29 -25.98 -12.28
CA GLU A 254 39.50 -27.34 -11.79
C GLU A 254 38.65 -28.34 -12.58
N GLU A 255 39.33 -29.22 -13.35
CA GLU A 255 38.73 -30.33 -14.09
C GLU A 255 38.34 -31.46 -13.11
N ILE A 256 37.06 -31.84 -13.06
CA ILE A 256 36.66 -33.20 -12.65
C ILE A 256 35.53 -33.69 -13.55
N GLN A 257 35.80 -34.80 -14.24
CA GLN A 257 34.93 -35.46 -15.22
C GLN A 257 33.81 -36.30 -14.57
N ALA A 258 32.57 -36.06 -14.98
CA ALA A 258 31.44 -37.00 -15.04
C ALA A 258 30.53 -36.55 -16.21
N PRO A 259 29.72 -37.43 -16.84
CA PRO A 259 29.25 -37.23 -18.20
C PRO A 259 28.33 -36.01 -18.33
N GLU A 260 28.80 -35.00 -19.06
CA GLU A 260 28.12 -33.73 -19.30
C GLU A 260 26.89 -33.93 -20.21
N GLU A 261 25.69 -33.89 -19.64
CA GLU A 261 24.61 -33.16 -20.31
C GLU A 261 25.12 -31.74 -20.49
N LYS A 262 25.24 -31.25 -21.74
CA LYS A 262 25.65 -29.87 -22.00
C LYS A 262 24.68 -28.94 -21.28
N GLU A 263 25.13 -28.35 -20.18
CA GLU A 263 24.36 -27.35 -19.45
C GLU A 263 24.07 -26.18 -20.41
N ILE A 264 22.81 -25.96 -20.73
CA ILE A 264 22.40 -24.86 -21.60
C ILE A 264 22.59 -23.57 -20.81
N VAL A 265 23.64 -22.82 -21.16
CA VAL A 265 23.91 -21.52 -20.54
C VAL A 265 23.05 -20.45 -21.20
N TYR A 266 21.97 -20.07 -20.52
CA TYR A 266 21.09 -18.99 -20.97
C TYR A 266 21.75 -17.60 -20.79
N PRO A 267 21.49 -16.64 -21.70
CA PRO A 267 22.01 -15.29 -21.57
C PRO A 267 21.31 -14.52 -20.44
N TYR A 268 21.87 -13.39 -20.03
CA TYR A 268 21.29 -12.53 -19.00
C TYR A 268 20.16 -11.65 -19.54
N ASN A 269 19.13 -11.43 -18.73
CA ASN A 269 18.13 -10.38 -18.93
C ASN A 269 18.74 -9.04 -18.48
N GLN A 270 19.59 -8.49 -19.34
CA GLN A 270 20.40 -7.30 -19.12
C GLN A 270 20.39 -6.41 -20.36
N MET A 271 20.33 -5.10 -20.16
CA MET A 271 20.52 -4.09 -21.19
C MET A 271 21.92 -3.47 -21.11
N ASP A 272 22.42 -2.95 -22.23
CA ASP A 272 23.71 -2.25 -22.30
C ASP A 272 23.58 -0.83 -21.74
N ILE A 273 23.62 -0.71 -20.41
CA ILE A 273 23.47 0.55 -19.68
C ILE A 273 24.77 0.88 -18.95
N ASP A 274 25.36 2.03 -19.26
CA ASP A 274 26.52 2.57 -18.55
C ASP A 274 26.09 3.38 -17.32
N PHE A 275 25.91 2.69 -16.20
CA PHE A 275 25.55 3.32 -14.93
C PHE A 275 26.59 4.34 -14.44
N ASN A 276 27.87 4.21 -14.80
CA ASN A 276 28.90 5.19 -14.39
C ASN A 276 28.69 6.53 -15.10
N SER A 277 28.41 6.48 -16.41
CA SER A 277 28.10 7.68 -17.19
C SER A 277 26.76 8.31 -16.77
N LEU A 278 25.74 7.49 -16.47
CA LEU A 278 24.46 7.97 -15.94
C LEU A 278 24.65 8.64 -14.57
N LYS A 279 25.44 8.03 -13.68
CA LYS A 279 25.77 8.61 -12.38
C LYS A 279 26.42 9.97 -12.50
N ALA A 280 27.39 10.12 -13.41
CA ALA A 280 28.08 11.40 -13.64
C ALA A 280 27.15 12.51 -14.15
N SER A 281 26.00 12.16 -14.72
CA SER A 281 24.98 13.08 -15.22
C SER A 281 23.71 13.14 -14.36
N ALA A 282 23.68 12.41 -13.23
CA ALA A 282 22.54 12.34 -12.33
C ALA A 282 22.13 13.73 -11.82
N ALA A 283 20.85 14.07 -12.00
CA ALA A 283 20.33 15.38 -11.64
C ALA A 283 20.11 15.56 -10.12
N ASP A 284 19.99 14.45 -9.38
CA ASP A 284 19.63 14.41 -7.97
C ASP A 284 20.24 13.18 -7.26
N SER A 285 20.25 13.18 -5.93
CA SER A 285 20.88 12.11 -5.14
C SER A 285 20.12 10.77 -5.20
N GLY A 286 18.84 10.79 -5.59
CA GLY A 286 18.06 9.58 -5.84
C GLY A 286 18.47 8.88 -7.13
N SER A 287 18.62 9.62 -8.23
CA SER A 287 19.18 9.09 -9.49
C SER A 287 20.61 8.54 -9.30
N ASP A 288 21.43 9.24 -8.51
CA ASP A 288 22.80 8.81 -8.16
C ASP A 288 22.80 7.44 -7.45
N TRP A 289 21.97 7.29 -6.43
CA TRP A 289 21.83 6.02 -5.70
C TRP A 289 21.26 4.90 -6.56
N LEU A 290 20.30 5.18 -7.45
CA LEU A 290 19.75 4.17 -8.37
C LEU A 290 20.83 3.62 -9.30
N CYS A 291 21.72 4.47 -9.83
CA CYS A 291 22.86 4.02 -10.65
C CYS A 291 23.76 3.08 -9.86
N ASP A 292 24.15 3.47 -8.65
CA ASP A 292 25.00 2.69 -7.78
C ASP A 292 24.36 1.35 -7.38
N TYR A 293 23.08 1.37 -7.03
CA TYR A 293 22.33 0.17 -6.66
C TYR A 293 22.17 -0.80 -7.84
N PHE A 294 21.78 -0.32 -9.02
CA PHE A 294 21.63 -1.21 -10.18
C PHE A 294 22.98 -1.74 -10.68
N ALA A 295 24.05 -0.96 -10.55
CA ALA A 295 25.41 -1.43 -10.88
C ALA A 295 25.91 -2.51 -9.91
N SER A 296 25.42 -2.54 -8.65
CA SER A 296 25.83 -3.54 -7.65
C SER A 296 25.09 -4.87 -7.75
N LEU A 297 23.99 -4.93 -8.50
CA LEU A 297 23.19 -6.14 -8.69
C LEU A 297 23.70 -6.97 -9.87
N ASN A 298 23.67 -8.30 -9.74
CA ASN A 298 23.81 -9.18 -10.90
C ASN A 298 22.45 -9.39 -11.58
N PRO A 299 22.38 -9.34 -12.91
CA PRO A 299 21.15 -9.61 -13.63
C PRO A 299 20.77 -11.09 -13.54
N THR A 300 19.48 -11.40 -13.64
CA THR A 300 19.00 -12.78 -13.73
C THR A 300 19.17 -13.33 -15.15
N ARG A 301 19.42 -14.63 -15.27
CA ARG A 301 19.45 -15.31 -16.57
C ARG A 301 18.04 -15.51 -17.12
N GLN A 302 17.97 -15.60 -18.44
CA GLN A 302 16.89 -16.28 -19.16
C GLN A 302 16.82 -17.75 -18.72
N ASN A 303 15.73 -18.42 -19.07
CA ASN A 303 15.46 -19.79 -18.69
C ASN A 303 14.81 -20.55 -19.85
N GLU A 304 14.53 -21.84 -19.64
CA GLU A 304 13.92 -22.70 -20.66
C GLU A 304 12.55 -22.24 -21.16
N TYR A 305 11.86 -21.38 -20.39
CA TYR A 305 10.56 -20.82 -20.74
C TYR A 305 10.65 -19.46 -21.45
N THR A 306 11.85 -18.89 -21.61
CA THR A 306 12.02 -17.59 -22.25
C THR A 306 11.44 -17.60 -23.67
N GLY A 307 10.50 -16.69 -23.93
CA GLY A 307 9.83 -16.59 -25.22
C GLY A 307 8.76 -17.66 -25.49
N LEU A 308 8.36 -18.46 -24.51
CA LEU A 308 7.27 -19.47 -24.64
C LEU A 308 5.99 -18.87 -25.24
N PHE A 309 5.64 -17.64 -24.86
CA PHE A 309 4.46 -16.91 -25.34
C PHE A 309 4.81 -15.77 -26.32
N LYS A 310 5.99 -15.81 -26.95
CA LYS A 310 6.38 -14.78 -27.91
C LYS A 310 5.37 -14.70 -29.06
N GLY A 311 4.83 -13.49 -29.29
CA GLY A 311 3.84 -13.23 -30.34
C GLY A 311 2.40 -13.63 -29.99
N TYR A 312 2.12 -14.10 -28.77
CA TYR A 312 0.76 -14.37 -28.31
C TYR A 312 0.01 -13.07 -28.04
N ASN A 313 -1.32 -13.09 -28.19
CA ASN A 313 -2.17 -12.09 -27.56
C ASN A 313 -2.05 -12.21 -26.04
N VAL A 314 -2.22 -11.10 -25.34
CA VAL A 314 -2.18 -11.07 -23.87
C VAL A 314 -3.49 -10.50 -23.34
N ILE A 315 -4.08 -11.16 -22.35
CA ILE A 315 -5.17 -10.60 -21.54
C ILE A 315 -4.75 -10.66 -20.08
N PHE A 316 -4.52 -9.49 -19.49
CA PHE A 316 -4.19 -9.33 -18.08
C PHE A 316 -5.43 -8.85 -17.32
N ILE A 317 -5.81 -9.56 -16.27
CA ILE A 317 -6.92 -9.23 -15.39
C ILE A 317 -6.38 -8.94 -13.98
N THR A 318 -6.63 -7.74 -13.45
CA THR A 318 -6.48 -7.47 -12.01
C THR A 318 -7.82 -7.73 -11.32
N ALA A 319 -7.82 -8.72 -10.43
CA ALA A 319 -9.01 -9.21 -9.73
C ALA A 319 -9.21 -8.47 -8.39
N GLU A 320 -10.27 -7.67 -8.28
CA GLU A 320 -10.58 -6.80 -7.14
C GLU A 320 -10.96 -7.62 -5.90
N GLY A 321 -10.21 -7.42 -4.80
CA GLY A 321 -10.52 -8.04 -3.51
C GLY A 321 -10.58 -9.58 -3.55
N PHE A 322 -9.93 -10.18 -4.55
CA PHE A 322 -10.03 -11.62 -4.83
C PHE A 322 -9.20 -12.45 -3.83
N SER A 323 -9.67 -13.66 -3.54
CA SER A 323 -8.97 -14.62 -2.70
C SER A 323 -9.00 -16.01 -3.33
N GLY A 324 -7.83 -16.61 -3.50
CA GLY A 324 -7.69 -17.97 -4.00
C GLY A 324 -8.43 -19.03 -3.18
N TYR A 325 -8.73 -18.74 -1.90
CA TYR A 325 -9.46 -19.67 -1.03
C TYR A 325 -10.91 -19.92 -1.47
N MET A 326 -11.50 -19.07 -2.33
CA MET A 326 -12.83 -19.33 -2.89
C MET A 326 -12.83 -20.19 -4.15
N VAL A 327 -11.66 -20.53 -4.71
CA VAL A 327 -11.56 -21.34 -5.93
C VAL A 327 -11.97 -22.77 -5.62
N ASP A 328 -13.05 -23.21 -6.24
CA ASP A 328 -13.67 -24.52 -6.03
C ASP A 328 -13.99 -25.20 -7.37
N PRO A 329 -13.75 -26.52 -7.52
CA PRO A 329 -13.96 -27.25 -8.77
C PRO A 329 -15.42 -27.34 -9.23
N GLU A 330 -16.40 -27.26 -8.33
CA GLU A 330 -17.82 -27.33 -8.68
C GLU A 330 -18.44 -25.93 -8.81
N LEU A 331 -18.08 -25.02 -7.90
CA LEU A 331 -18.69 -23.68 -7.84
C LEU A 331 -18.04 -22.68 -8.80
N THR A 332 -16.73 -22.80 -9.04
CA THR A 332 -15.96 -21.94 -9.95
C THR A 332 -15.10 -22.79 -10.89
N PRO A 333 -15.72 -23.61 -11.75
CA PRO A 333 -15.01 -24.60 -12.55
C PRO A 333 -13.99 -23.98 -13.51
N THR A 334 -14.24 -22.79 -14.04
CA THR A 334 -13.33 -22.10 -14.96
C THR A 334 -12.09 -21.61 -14.23
N LEU A 335 -12.27 -20.87 -13.14
CA LEU A 335 -11.18 -20.43 -12.26
C LEU A 335 -10.35 -21.62 -11.78
N TYR A 336 -11.00 -22.68 -11.29
CA TYR A 336 -10.33 -23.90 -10.86
C TYR A 336 -9.48 -24.47 -12.00
N ARG A 337 -10.07 -24.70 -13.17
CA ARG A 337 -9.36 -25.29 -14.31
C ARG A 337 -8.12 -24.50 -14.71
N ILE A 338 -8.25 -23.20 -14.99
CA ILE A 338 -7.12 -22.40 -15.49
C ILE A 338 -6.06 -22.13 -14.40
N SER A 339 -6.42 -22.25 -13.12
CA SER A 339 -5.45 -22.22 -12.01
C SER A 339 -4.61 -23.50 -11.87
N GLN A 340 -5.08 -24.63 -12.42
CA GLN A 340 -4.43 -25.94 -12.29
C GLN A 340 -3.77 -26.44 -13.59
N GLU A 341 -4.18 -25.94 -14.76
CA GLU A 341 -3.69 -26.40 -16.07
C GLU A 341 -2.54 -25.57 -16.64
N GLY A 342 -2.22 -24.42 -16.03
CA GLY A 342 -1.23 -23.46 -16.51
C GLY A 342 0.09 -23.52 -15.74
N PHE A 343 0.67 -22.35 -15.47
CA PHE A 343 1.65 -22.24 -14.40
C PHE A 343 0.92 -22.26 -13.05
N VAL A 344 1.32 -23.17 -12.16
CA VAL A 344 0.67 -23.41 -10.87
C VAL A 344 1.58 -22.89 -9.76
N PHE A 345 1.29 -21.69 -9.27
CA PHE A 345 2.05 -21.03 -8.20
C PHE A 345 1.53 -21.49 -6.83
N ARG A 346 2.30 -22.30 -6.11
CA ARG A 346 1.86 -22.83 -4.80
C ARG A 346 1.95 -21.81 -3.67
N ASN A 347 2.77 -20.76 -3.83
CA ASN A 347 3.13 -19.81 -2.79
C ASN A 347 3.12 -18.37 -3.31
N PHE A 348 2.02 -17.94 -3.92
CA PHE A 348 1.82 -16.56 -4.35
C PHE A 348 1.11 -15.74 -3.25
N TYR A 349 1.62 -14.53 -2.99
CA TYR A 349 1.11 -13.64 -1.94
C TYR A 349 0.74 -12.25 -2.49
N SER A 350 -0.43 -11.75 -2.09
CA SER A 350 -0.92 -10.39 -2.39
C SER A 350 -0.96 -9.54 -1.13
N ALA A 351 0.17 -8.94 -0.77
CA ALA A 351 0.32 -8.14 0.44
C ALA A 351 -0.38 -6.78 0.33
N LEU A 352 -0.96 -6.31 1.44
CA LEU A 352 -1.77 -5.08 1.50
C LEU A 352 -0.91 -3.81 1.59
N HIS A 353 -0.22 -3.47 0.52
CA HIS A 353 0.54 -2.22 0.44
C HIS A 353 -0.37 -0.99 0.36
N PHE A 354 0.20 0.19 0.66
CA PHE A 354 -0.51 1.48 0.73
C PHE A 354 -1.45 1.69 -0.45
N THR A 355 -2.70 2.09 -0.16
CA THR A 355 -3.86 2.23 -1.07
C THR A 355 -4.53 0.97 -1.61
N SER A 356 -4.26 -0.21 -1.05
CA SER A 356 -4.96 -1.47 -1.38
C SER A 356 -5.03 -1.70 -2.89
N THR A 357 -6.17 -1.44 -3.55
CA THR A 357 -6.41 -1.60 -5.00
C THR A 357 -5.31 -0.96 -5.85
N SER A 358 -5.07 0.35 -5.72
CA SER A 358 -4.08 1.03 -6.57
C SER A 358 -2.64 0.64 -6.22
N GLY A 359 -2.39 0.19 -4.99
CA GLY A 359 -1.08 -0.32 -4.57
C GLY A 359 -0.77 -1.71 -5.15
N GLY A 360 -1.75 -2.61 -5.12
CA GLY A 360 -1.67 -3.94 -5.73
C GLY A 360 -1.59 -3.88 -7.26
N GLU A 361 -2.45 -3.07 -7.87
CA GLU A 361 -2.44 -2.78 -9.30
C GLU A 361 -1.09 -2.21 -9.76
N PHE A 362 -0.52 -1.27 -8.98
CA PHE A 362 0.80 -0.72 -9.28
C PHE A 362 1.89 -1.81 -9.33
N GLN A 363 1.89 -2.74 -8.36
CA GLN A 363 2.83 -3.86 -8.35
C GLN A 363 2.63 -4.78 -9.56
N ASN A 364 1.38 -5.18 -9.84
CA ASN A 364 1.01 -6.04 -10.97
C ASN A 364 1.50 -5.47 -12.32
N LEU A 365 1.38 -4.15 -12.52
CA LEU A 365 1.64 -3.48 -13.80
C LEU A 365 3.07 -2.97 -13.97
N THR A 366 3.82 -2.78 -12.89
CA THR A 366 5.15 -2.15 -12.93
C THR A 366 6.29 -3.00 -12.38
N GLY A 367 6.00 -4.07 -11.63
CA GLY A 367 7.03 -4.85 -10.94
C GLY A 367 7.76 -4.07 -9.84
N LEU A 368 7.15 -2.99 -9.34
CA LEU A 368 7.70 -2.08 -8.32
C LEU A 368 6.74 -1.97 -7.13
N TYR A 369 7.29 -1.75 -5.93
CA TYR A 369 6.47 -1.46 -4.75
C TYR A 369 5.98 -0.01 -4.74
N PRO A 370 4.73 0.26 -4.32
CA PRO A 370 4.22 1.60 -4.16
C PRO A 370 4.84 2.29 -2.94
N LYS A 371 4.87 3.63 -2.95
CA LYS A 371 5.25 4.44 -1.79
C LYS A 371 4.27 4.17 -0.64
N ALA A 372 4.81 3.93 0.56
CA ALA A 372 4.03 3.77 1.78
C ALA A 372 3.56 5.12 2.37
N GLY A 373 2.88 5.94 1.55
CA GLY A 373 2.42 7.29 1.88
C GLY A 373 2.12 8.12 0.62
N PHE A 374 1.82 9.42 0.79
CA PHE A 374 1.51 10.32 -0.32
C PHE A 374 2.76 10.96 -0.96
N PRO A 375 2.75 11.32 -2.26
CA PRO A 375 1.66 11.07 -3.22
C PRO A 375 1.52 9.58 -3.57
N VAL A 376 0.32 9.15 -3.96
CA VAL A 376 0.03 7.76 -4.34
C VAL A 376 0.75 7.42 -5.63
N SER A 377 1.52 6.33 -5.66
CA SER A 377 2.41 5.98 -6.77
C SER A 377 1.71 5.85 -8.13
N MET A 378 0.51 5.27 -8.16
CA MET A 378 -0.27 5.14 -9.40
C MET A 378 -0.67 6.52 -9.95
N THR A 379 -1.24 7.38 -9.10
CA THR A 379 -1.59 8.77 -9.46
C THR A 379 -0.37 9.55 -9.91
N GLU A 380 0.71 9.47 -9.14
CA GLU A 380 1.93 10.24 -9.37
C GLU A 380 2.59 9.88 -10.71
N THR A 381 2.61 8.58 -11.05
CA THR A 381 3.07 8.09 -12.36
C THR A 381 2.40 8.84 -13.51
N GLY A 382 1.07 8.97 -13.47
CA GLY A 382 0.29 9.67 -14.48
C GLY A 382 0.49 11.19 -14.46
N LYS A 383 0.47 11.81 -13.27
CA LYS A 383 0.61 13.27 -13.10
C LYS A 383 1.97 13.77 -13.60
N ARG A 384 3.04 12.99 -13.39
CA ARG A 384 4.39 13.34 -13.87
C ARG A 384 4.65 12.98 -15.32
N GLY A 385 3.92 12.01 -15.88
CA GLY A 385 4.23 11.44 -17.18
C GLY A 385 5.59 10.71 -17.18
N THR A 386 5.90 10.03 -16.07
CA THR A 386 7.15 9.28 -15.86
C THR A 386 7.30 8.22 -16.94
N CYS A 387 8.46 8.14 -17.58
CA CYS A 387 8.76 7.09 -18.55
C CYS A 387 8.81 5.73 -17.85
N LEU A 388 7.92 4.81 -18.23
CA LEU A 388 7.87 3.44 -17.70
C LEU A 388 8.00 2.43 -18.87
N PRO A 389 9.19 2.28 -19.46
CA PRO A 389 9.42 1.52 -20.69
C PRO A 389 9.16 0.02 -20.55
N PHE A 390 9.24 -0.48 -19.31
CA PHE A 390 9.08 -1.89 -18.97
C PHE A 390 7.65 -2.30 -18.63
N THR A 391 6.69 -1.37 -18.54
CA THR A 391 5.30 -1.78 -18.35
C THR A 391 4.86 -2.60 -19.56
N LEU A 392 4.08 -3.65 -19.34
CA LEU A 392 3.70 -4.63 -20.35
C LEU A 392 3.18 -3.98 -21.65
N ALA A 393 2.27 -3.01 -21.55
CA ALA A 393 1.75 -2.30 -22.72
C ALA A 393 2.82 -1.50 -23.46
N ASN A 394 3.65 -0.72 -22.78
CA ASN A 394 4.76 0.00 -23.43
C ASN A 394 5.72 -0.96 -24.16
N GLN A 395 6.08 -2.11 -23.57
CA GLN A 395 6.93 -3.11 -24.23
C GLN A 395 6.24 -3.69 -25.48
N LEU A 396 4.99 -4.13 -25.36
CA LEU A 396 4.25 -4.75 -26.45
C LEU A 396 3.87 -3.77 -27.57
N ASN A 397 3.58 -2.51 -27.25
CA ASN A 397 3.30 -1.46 -28.24
C ASN A 397 4.50 -1.23 -29.18
N ARG A 398 5.74 -1.34 -28.68
CA ARG A 398 6.95 -1.28 -29.53
C ARG A 398 7.03 -2.42 -30.53
N LEU A 399 6.37 -3.54 -30.23
CA LEU A 399 6.24 -4.70 -31.11
C LEU A 399 4.96 -4.66 -31.97
N GLY A 400 4.23 -3.53 -31.96
CA GLY A 400 3.04 -3.32 -32.79
C GLY A 400 1.73 -3.85 -32.22
N TYR A 401 1.69 -4.19 -30.92
CA TYR A 401 0.46 -4.66 -30.29
C TYR A 401 -0.58 -3.54 -30.14
N THR A 402 -1.85 -3.91 -30.24
CA THR A 402 -2.95 -3.05 -29.80
C THR A 402 -3.14 -3.19 -28.29
N SER A 403 -2.80 -2.17 -27.50
CA SER A 403 -3.03 -2.16 -26.04
C SER A 403 -4.27 -1.35 -25.62
N ILE A 404 -5.26 -2.00 -25.01
CA ILE A 404 -6.50 -1.36 -24.51
C ILE A 404 -6.74 -1.78 -23.06
N GLY A 405 -7.12 -0.84 -22.21
CA GLY A 405 -7.48 -1.12 -20.82
C GLY A 405 -8.91 -0.72 -20.51
N TYR A 406 -9.61 -1.55 -19.73
CA TYR A 406 -11.01 -1.36 -19.37
C TYR A 406 -11.21 -1.45 -17.87
N HIS A 407 -11.99 -0.52 -17.33
CA HIS A 407 -12.51 -0.57 -15.97
C HIS A 407 -13.95 -0.08 -15.96
N PHE A 408 -14.89 -0.93 -15.54
CA PHE A 408 -16.31 -0.58 -15.45
C PHE A 408 -16.60 0.19 -14.15
N ASN A 409 -15.90 1.31 -13.98
CA ASN A 409 -16.12 2.26 -12.89
C ASN A 409 -15.86 3.71 -13.37
N GLN A 410 -16.08 4.67 -12.49
CA GLN A 410 -15.71 6.07 -12.73
C GLN A 410 -14.20 6.29 -12.59
N ASN A 411 -13.75 7.50 -12.92
CA ASN A 411 -12.37 7.89 -12.67
C ASN A 411 -12.02 7.88 -11.18
N MET A 412 -11.00 7.10 -10.81
CA MET A 412 -10.45 7.03 -9.45
C MET A 412 -8.93 6.87 -9.52
N TYR A 413 -8.23 7.27 -8.45
CA TYR A 413 -6.77 7.09 -8.29
C TYR A 413 -5.90 7.68 -9.42
N GLY A 414 -6.40 8.64 -10.19
CA GLY A 414 -5.66 9.24 -11.31
C GLY A 414 -5.48 8.33 -12.53
N ARG A 415 -6.33 7.30 -12.69
CA ARG A 415 -6.22 6.32 -13.80
C ARG A 415 -6.37 6.94 -15.18
N GLU A 416 -7.08 8.07 -15.30
CA GLU A 416 -7.19 8.83 -16.55
C GLU A 416 -5.84 9.33 -17.07
N LEU A 417 -4.86 9.53 -16.18
CA LEU A 417 -3.51 9.92 -16.54
C LEU A 417 -2.54 8.72 -16.49
N SER A 418 -2.66 7.87 -15.46
CA SER A 418 -1.69 6.79 -15.25
C SER A 418 -1.77 5.74 -16.35
N HIS A 419 -2.96 5.27 -16.73
CA HIS A 419 -3.09 4.16 -17.68
C HIS A 419 -2.66 4.52 -19.11
N PRO A 420 -2.97 5.73 -19.63
CA PRO A 420 -2.33 6.20 -20.86
C PRO A 420 -0.80 6.26 -20.77
N ASN A 421 -0.25 6.66 -19.62
CA ASN A 421 1.21 6.69 -19.40
C ASN A 421 1.84 5.28 -19.35
N LEU A 422 1.11 4.28 -18.83
CA LEU A 422 1.48 2.86 -18.88
C LEU A 422 1.39 2.26 -20.30
N GLY A 423 0.81 2.98 -21.26
CA GLY A 423 0.74 2.58 -22.66
C GLY A 423 -0.62 2.06 -23.13
N TYR A 424 -1.68 2.18 -22.32
CA TYR A 424 -3.02 1.71 -22.69
C TYR A 424 -3.87 2.79 -23.34
N GLU A 425 -4.67 2.41 -24.35
CA GLU A 425 -5.88 3.15 -24.69
C GLU A 425 -6.91 2.93 -23.56
N TRP A 426 -6.91 3.82 -22.56
CA TRP A 426 -7.69 3.63 -21.33
C TRP A 426 -9.17 3.98 -21.44
N ARG A 427 -10.04 3.14 -20.86
CA ARG A 427 -11.50 3.29 -20.88
C ARG A 427 -12.12 3.04 -19.51
N GLN A 428 -13.01 3.95 -19.15
CA GLN A 428 -13.81 3.94 -17.91
C GLN A 428 -15.07 4.81 -18.13
N PHE A 429 -15.94 4.99 -17.14
CA PHE A 429 -17.19 5.77 -17.34
C PHE A 429 -16.96 7.26 -17.58
N THR A 430 -15.94 7.85 -16.95
CA THR A 430 -15.68 9.30 -16.95
C THR A 430 -14.20 9.60 -17.14
N GLY A 431 -13.83 10.81 -17.57
CA GLY A 431 -12.42 11.22 -17.64
C GLY A 431 -11.57 10.53 -18.72
N CYS A 432 -12.17 9.75 -19.64
CA CYS A 432 -11.45 9.13 -20.75
C CYS A 432 -12.01 9.55 -22.12
N ARG A 433 -11.26 9.26 -23.20
CA ARG A 433 -11.65 9.65 -24.57
C ARG A 433 -12.84 8.87 -25.11
N ARG A 434 -13.00 7.61 -24.69
CA ARG A 434 -14.04 6.68 -25.16
C ARG A 434 -14.72 6.05 -23.95
N PRO A 435 -15.75 6.72 -23.39
CA PRO A 435 -16.38 6.28 -22.15
C PRO A 435 -17.15 4.98 -22.33
N LEU A 436 -17.12 4.15 -21.28
CA LEU A 436 -17.88 2.91 -21.19
C LEU A 436 -19.31 3.20 -20.71
N THR A 437 -20.25 2.32 -21.06
CA THR A 437 -21.64 2.42 -20.62
C THR A 437 -21.89 1.43 -19.49
N ALA A 438 -22.28 1.95 -18.32
CA ALA A 438 -22.62 1.14 -17.16
C ALA A 438 -23.81 0.21 -17.45
N GLU A 439 -23.80 -0.98 -16.86
CA GLU A 439 -24.97 -1.83 -16.75
C GLU A 439 -26.02 -1.13 -15.87
N ILE A 440 -27.26 -1.07 -16.35
CA ILE A 440 -28.40 -0.44 -15.67
C ILE A 440 -29.37 -1.51 -15.19
N ASN A 441 -29.81 -1.42 -13.93
CA ASN A 441 -30.79 -2.33 -13.36
C ASN A 441 -32.24 -1.99 -13.79
N GLU A 442 -33.18 -2.85 -13.40
CA GLU A 442 -34.62 -2.70 -13.71
C GLU A 442 -35.25 -1.37 -13.23
N TYR A 443 -34.61 -0.66 -12.30
CA TYR A 443 -35.07 0.62 -11.76
C TYR A 443 -34.44 1.84 -12.46
N GLY A 444 -33.62 1.63 -13.50
CA GLY A 444 -32.95 2.70 -14.22
C GLY A 444 -31.69 3.25 -13.55
N ASN A 445 -31.17 2.57 -12.52
CA ASN A 445 -29.94 2.96 -11.83
C ASN A 445 -28.76 2.09 -12.29
N ALA A 446 -27.55 2.66 -12.31
CA ALA A 446 -26.34 1.87 -12.54
C ALA A 446 -26.21 0.77 -11.47
N CYS A 447 -25.84 -0.44 -11.90
CA CYS A 447 -25.49 -1.52 -10.98
C CYS A 447 -24.26 -1.11 -10.15
N TRP A 448 -24.27 -1.46 -8.87
CA TRP A 448 -23.11 -1.29 -8.00
C TRP A 448 -22.90 -2.53 -7.12
N PRO A 449 -21.69 -3.12 -7.11
CA PRO A 449 -20.65 -2.96 -8.13
C PRO A 449 -21.13 -3.35 -9.55
N GLN A 450 -20.32 -3.06 -10.57
CA GLN A 450 -20.59 -3.46 -11.96
C GLN A 450 -20.15 -4.91 -12.22
N SER A 451 -20.79 -5.57 -13.18
CA SER A 451 -20.53 -6.97 -13.53
C SER A 451 -19.30 -7.13 -14.42
N ASP A 452 -18.38 -8.02 -14.02
CA ASP A 452 -17.19 -8.36 -14.79
C ASP A 452 -17.56 -9.18 -16.04
N ASP A 453 -18.59 -10.04 -15.96
CA ASP A 453 -19.17 -10.72 -17.12
C ASP A 453 -19.70 -9.74 -18.17
N TYR A 454 -20.42 -8.71 -17.71
CA TYR A 454 -20.91 -7.64 -18.58
C TYR A 454 -19.75 -6.86 -19.21
N MET A 455 -18.69 -6.54 -18.44
CA MET A 455 -17.49 -5.89 -18.96
C MET A 455 -16.87 -6.68 -20.13
N ILE A 456 -16.65 -7.98 -19.97
CA ILE A 456 -16.14 -8.85 -21.03
C ILE A 456 -17.08 -8.87 -22.23
N GLN A 457 -18.39 -9.04 -22.00
CA GLN A 457 -19.41 -9.08 -23.05
C GLN A 457 -19.39 -7.82 -23.92
N GLN A 458 -19.26 -6.64 -23.31
CA GLN A 458 -19.33 -5.37 -24.02
C GLN A 458 -18.06 -5.01 -24.78
N THR A 459 -16.91 -5.60 -24.41
CA THR A 459 -15.59 -5.14 -24.89
C THR A 459 -14.91 -6.12 -25.83
N PHE A 460 -15.21 -7.42 -25.75
CA PHE A 460 -14.53 -8.47 -26.54
C PHE A 460 -14.49 -8.19 -28.06
N ASN A 461 -15.64 -7.79 -28.62
CA ASN A 461 -15.77 -7.53 -30.06
C ASN A 461 -14.91 -6.36 -30.56
N GLU A 462 -14.38 -5.54 -29.67
CA GLU A 462 -13.60 -4.37 -30.05
C GLU A 462 -12.15 -4.70 -30.44
N TYR A 463 -11.58 -5.75 -29.86
CA TYR A 463 -10.16 -6.06 -30.00
C TYR A 463 -9.87 -7.42 -30.64
N LYS A 464 -10.82 -8.35 -30.68
CA LYS A 464 -10.61 -9.72 -31.18
C LYS A 464 -9.97 -9.78 -32.58
N ASP A 465 -10.30 -8.80 -33.44
CA ASP A 465 -9.82 -8.71 -34.83
C ASP A 465 -8.57 -7.82 -34.98
N ARG A 466 -7.99 -7.33 -33.87
CA ARG A 466 -6.85 -6.39 -33.83
C ARG A 466 -5.56 -7.04 -33.32
N GLN A 467 -5.35 -8.30 -33.68
CA GLN A 467 -4.20 -9.09 -33.25
C GLN A 467 -2.87 -8.60 -33.87
N PRO A 468 -1.73 -8.69 -33.16
CA PRO A 468 -1.67 -9.09 -31.75
C PRO A 468 -2.19 -7.98 -30.82
N PHE A 469 -2.89 -8.37 -29.75
CA PHE A 469 -3.45 -7.42 -28.77
C PHE A 469 -2.95 -7.68 -27.36
N ASN A 470 -3.00 -6.64 -26.53
CA ASN A 470 -2.75 -6.66 -25.10
C ASN A 470 -3.93 -5.98 -24.39
N ILE A 471 -4.76 -6.77 -23.73
CA ILE A 471 -5.96 -6.27 -23.05
C ILE A 471 -5.75 -6.28 -21.56
N TYR A 472 -6.01 -5.15 -20.92
CA TYR A 472 -6.02 -5.03 -19.47
C TYR A 472 -7.45 -4.86 -18.95
N TYR A 473 -7.85 -5.70 -18.02
CA TYR A 473 -9.12 -5.58 -17.30
C TYR A 473 -8.85 -5.33 -15.83
N LEU A 474 -9.40 -4.24 -15.30
CA LEU A 474 -9.53 -4.04 -13.87
C LEU A 474 -10.98 -4.32 -13.47
N THR A 475 -11.17 -5.44 -12.78
CA THR A 475 -12.48 -5.91 -12.33
C THR A 475 -13.03 -5.07 -11.18
N ILE A 476 -14.32 -5.20 -10.88
CA ILE A 476 -14.93 -4.51 -9.73
C ILE A 476 -16.07 -5.32 -9.08
N SER A 477 -16.49 -6.47 -9.64
CA SER A 477 -17.63 -7.22 -9.10
C SER A 477 -17.42 -7.67 -7.65
N GLY A 478 -16.17 -8.02 -7.31
CA GLY A 478 -15.72 -8.44 -5.99
C GLY A 478 -15.57 -7.33 -4.96
N HIS A 479 -15.92 -6.08 -5.27
CA HIS A 479 -15.76 -4.95 -4.34
C HIS A 479 -16.77 -5.01 -3.17
N LEU A 480 -16.29 -4.69 -1.97
CA LEU A 480 -17.07 -4.59 -0.73
C LEU A 480 -18.18 -3.50 -0.81
N PRO A 481 -19.24 -3.52 0.04
CA PRO A 481 -19.48 -4.46 1.15
C PRO A 481 -20.14 -5.78 0.72
N TYR A 482 -19.76 -6.88 1.38
CA TYR A 482 -20.31 -8.22 1.11
C TYR A 482 -21.67 -8.42 1.78
N SER A 483 -22.72 -7.99 1.08
CA SER A 483 -24.10 -8.30 1.47
C SER A 483 -25.04 -8.36 0.26
N PHE A 484 -26.11 -9.15 0.37
CA PHE A 484 -27.14 -9.26 -0.67
C PHE A 484 -27.99 -7.99 -0.86
N SER A 485 -27.85 -7.01 0.03
CA SER A 485 -28.55 -5.71 -0.07
C SER A 485 -27.66 -4.57 -0.56
N GLY A 486 -26.34 -4.65 -0.31
CA GLY A 486 -25.36 -3.63 -0.67
C GLY A 486 -24.61 -3.91 -1.98
N SER A 487 -24.57 -5.18 -2.43
CA SER A 487 -23.94 -5.56 -3.70
C SER A 487 -24.97 -6.15 -4.66
N GLN A 488 -25.09 -5.54 -5.83
CA GLN A 488 -25.93 -6.05 -6.92
C GLN A 488 -25.45 -7.40 -7.44
N MET A 489 -24.13 -7.61 -7.47
CA MET A 489 -23.52 -8.85 -7.95
C MET A 489 -23.80 -10.00 -6.98
N SER A 490 -23.65 -9.76 -5.66
CA SER A 490 -24.07 -10.73 -4.65
C SER A 490 -25.55 -11.06 -4.77
N ARG A 491 -26.42 -10.04 -4.93
CA ARG A 491 -27.88 -10.24 -5.05
C ARG A 491 -28.25 -11.10 -6.26
N ARG A 492 -27.63 -10.83 -7.41
CA ARG A 492 -27.84 -11.57 -8.67
C ARG A 492 -27.53 -13.06 -8.53
N ASN A 493 -26.53 -13.40 -7.73
CA ASN A 493 -26.02 -14.77 -7.59
C ASN A 493 -26.41 -15.48 -6.29
N ARG A 494 -27.33 -14.89 -5.51
CA ARG A 494 -27.72 -15.41 -4.19
C ARG A 494 -28.18 -16.86 -4.19
N GLU A 495 -28.96 -17.26 -5.18
CA GLU A 495 -29.51 -18.62 -5.28
C GLU A 495 -28.41 -19.68 -5.43
N GLN A 496 -27.28 -19.33 -6.05
CA GLN A 496 -26.17 -20.26 -6.29
C GLN A 496 -25.38 -20.58 -5.00
N VAL A 497 -25.46 -19.72 -3.99
CA VAL A 497 -24.68 -19.83 -2.74
C VAL A 497 -25.54 -20.13 -1.51
N GLU A 498 -26.87 -20.20 -1.66
CA GLU A 498 -27.82 -20.30 -0.54
C GLU A 498 -27.55 -21.52 0.36
N ASN A 499 -27.20 -22.65 -0.26
CA ASN A 499 -26.98 -23.92 0.43
C ASN A 499 -25.54 -24.13 0.94
N LEU A 500 -24.63 -23.18 0.72
CA LEU A 500 -23.26 -23.30 1.20
C LEU A 500 -23.21 -23.22 2.74
N PRO A 501 -22.27 -23.93 3.40
CA PRO A 501 -22.16 -23.97 4.86
C PRO A 501 -21.42 -22.75 5.44
N TYR A 502 -21.63 -21.56 4.87
CA TYR A 502 -20.92 -20.33 5.25
C TYR A 502 -21.86 -19.27 5.82
N SER A 503 -21.30 -18.23 6.45
CA SER A 503 -22.08 -17.06 6.88
C SER A 503 -22.67 -16.31 5.69
N GLU A 504 -23.71 -15.50 5.93
CA GLU A 504 -24.32 -14.68 4.87
C GLU A 504 -23.29 -13.74 4.20
N LYS A 505 -22.30 -13.25 4.96
CA LYS A 505 -21.25 -12.38 4.45
C LYS A 505 -20.34 -13.14 3.49
N THR A 506 -19.83 -14.30 3.89
CA THR A 506 -19.01 -15.18 3.03
C THR A 506 -19.78 -15.65 1.80
N LYS A 507 -21.06 -16.00 1.94
CA LYS A 507 -21.93 -16.31 0.78
C LYS A 507 -22.05 -15.13 -0.17
N ALA A 508 -22.23 -13.92 0.35
CA ALA A 508 -22.31 -12.71 -0.47
C ALA A 508 -20.98 -12.41 -1.19
N TYR A 509 -19.84 -12.65 -0.54
CA TYR A 509 -18.50 -12.56 -1.16
C TYR A 509 -18.34 -13.52 -2.33
N ILE A 510 -18.64 -14.81 -2.10
CA ILE A 510 -18.60 -15.84 -3.14
C ILE A 510 -19.54 -15.45 -4.30
N ALA A 511 -20.79 -15.08 -4.00
CA ALA A 511 -21.78 -14.67 -4.99
C ALA A 511 -21.35 -13.46 -5.83
N ALA A 512 -20.64 -12.49 -5.23
CA ALA A 512 -20.08 -11.36 -5.96
C ALA A 512 -19.01 -11.82 -6.98
N ASN A 513 -18.08 -12.67 -6.55
CA ASN A 513 -17.00 -13.20 -7.38
C ASN A 513 -17.45 -14.22 -8.44
N LEU A 514 -18.66 -14.78 -8.33
CA LEU A 514 -19.25 -15.58 -9.42
C LEU A 514 -19.43 -14.77 -10.72
N GLU A 515 -19.44 -13.43 -10.68
CA GLU A 515 -19.44 -12.62 -11.91
C GLU A 515 -18.07 -12.63 -12.61
N LEU A 516 -16.96 -12.70 -11.86
CA LEU A 516 -15.63 -12.90 -12.42
C LEU A 516 -15.51 -14.30 -13.03
N GLU A 517 -15.98 -15.35 -12.34
CA GLU A 517 -16.06 -16.71 -12.87
C GLU A 517 -16.80 -16.73 -14.22
N LYS A 518 -18.01 -16.17 -14.29
CA LYS A 518 -18.79 -16.10 -15.54
C LYS A 518 -18.09 -15.29 -16.63
N GLY A 519 -17.46 -14.17 -16.27
CA GLY A 519 -16.71 -13.35 -17.21
C GLY A 519 -15.52 -14.12 -17.80
N LEU A 520 -14.83 -14.92 -17.00
CA LEU A 520 -13.78 -15.82 -17.47
C LEU A 520 -14.34 -16.94 -18.35
N THR A 521 -15.45 -17.58 -17.96
CA THR A 521 -16.12 -18.60 -18.79
C THR A 521 -16.43 -18.03 -20.16
N ARG A 522 -17.11 -16.86 -20.21
CA ARG A 522 -17.45 -16.17 -21.44
C ARG A 522 -16.22 -15.77 -22.25
N LEU A 523 -15.18 -15.27 -21.59
CA LEU A 523 -13.95 -14.86 -22.26
C LEU A 523 -13.32 -16.05 -23.00
N LEU A 524 -13.22 -17.21 -22.34
CA LEU A 524 -12.65 -18.42 -22.94
C LEU A 524 -13.52 -18.93 -24.10
N GLU A 525 -14.84 -18.99 -23.91
CA GLU A 525 -15.79 -19.35 -24.99
C GLU A 525 -15.61 -18.43 -26.21
N TYR A 526 -15.52 -17.12 -26.00
CA TYR A 526 -15.34 -16.15 -27.08
C TYR A 526 -13.99 -16.28 -27.78
N LEU A 527 -12.91 -16.58 -27.04
CA LEU A 527 -11.59 -16.83 -27.64
C LEU A 527 -11.58 -18.12 -28.48
N GLU A 528 -12.26 -19.16 -28.01
CA GLU A 528 -12.43 -20.44 -28.73
C GLU A 528 -13.27 -20.24 -30.00
N GLU A 529 -14.42 -19.57 -29.90
CA GLU A 529 -15.29 -19.24 -31.05
C GLU A 529 -14.57 -18.39 -32.10
N ALA A 530 -13.70 -17.47 -31.67
CA ALA A 530 -12.88 -16.66 -32.56
C ALA A 530 -11.65 -17.42 -33.11
N GLY A 531 -11.35 -18.63 -32.62
CA GLY A 531 -10.23 -19.45 -33.07
C GLY A 531 -8.85 -18.91 -32.64
N ILE A 532 -8.78 -18.16 -31.54
CA ILE A 532 -7.57 -17.46 -31.09
C ILE A 532 -7.12 -17.87 -29.68
N ALA A 533 -7.84 -18.81 -29.05
CA ALA A 533 -7.53 -19.32 -27.71
C ALA A 533 -6.09 -19.86 -27.58
N ASP A 534 -5.63 -20.69 -28.53
CA ASP A 534 -4.28 -21.28 -28.51
C ASP A 534 -3.15 -20.27 -28.72
N LYS A 535 -3.48 -19.04 -29.12
CA LYS A 535 -2.53 -17.92 -29.27
C LYS A 535 -2.86 -16.75 -28.36
N THR A 536 -3.48 -17.02 -27.22
CA THR A 536 -3.77 -16.01 -26.20
C THR A 536 -3.32 -16.51 -24.83
N VAL A 537 -2.44 -15.77 -24.18
CA VAL A 537 -2.10 -16.00 -22.76
C VAL A 537 -3.02 -15.16 -21.87
N ILE A 538 -3.65 -15.82 -20.91
CA ILE A 538 -4.46 -15.23 -19.85
C ILE A 538 -3.61 -15.12 -18.60
N VAL A 539 -3.54 -13.90 -18.07
CA VAL A 539 -2.90 -13.59 -16.81
C VAL A 539 -3.97 -13.02 -15.90
N MET A 540 -4.15 -13.57 -14.70
CA MET A 540 -5.00 -12.96 -13.68
C MET A 540 -4.27 -12.93 -12.34
N ALA A 541 -4.20 -11.76 -11.72
CA ALA A 541 -3.66 -11.60 -10.38
C ALA A 541 -4.57 -10.72 -9.54
N PRO A 542 -4.72 -11.00 -8.24
CA PRO A 542 -5.42 -10.12 -7.31
C PRO A 542 -4.67 -8.79 -7.17
N ASP A 543 -5.40 -7.74 -6.81
CA ASP A 543 -4.82 -6.51 -6.26
C ASP A 543 -4.53 -6.62 -4.76
N HIS A 544 -5.46 -7.18 -3.99
CA HIS A 544 -5.34 -7.44 -2.57
C HIS A 544 -6.35 -8.50 -2.11
N ILE A 545 -6.16 -8.98 -0.89
CA ILE A 545 -7.14 -9.80 -0.18
C ILE A 545 -8.36 -8.96 0.26
N PRO A 546 -9.53 -9.55 0.59
CA PRO A 546 -10.65 -8.85 1.22
C PRO A 546 -10.32 -8.40 2.66
N TYR A 547 -9.49 -7.35 2.77
CA TYR A 547 -8.72 -6.99 3.97
C TYR A 547 -9.52 -6.56 5.19
N SER A 548 -10.78 -6.15 5.01
CA SER A 548 -11.69 -5.76 6.11
C SER A 548 -12.62 -6.89 6.55
N ASP A 549 -12.52 -8.07 5.93
CA ASP A 549 -13.41 -9.21 6.14
C ASP A 549 -12.59 -10.49 6.32
N LEU A 550 -11.71 -10.52 7.33
CA LEU A 550 -10.88 -11.69 7.62
C LEU A 550 -11.72 -12.91 8.04
N ASP A 551 -12.93 -12.68 8.56
CA ASP A 551 -13.91 -13.74 8.81
C ASP A 551 -14.27 -14.52 7.53
N VAL A 552 -14.40 -13.82 6.40
CA VAL A 552 -14.60 -14.45 5.10
C VAL A 552 -13.40 -15.32 4.73
N LEU A 553 -12.19 -14.83 4.94
CA LEU A 553 -10.97 -15.60 4.64
C LEU A 553 -10.83 -16.83 5.53
N GLU A 554 -11.08 -16.72 6.84
CA GLU A 554 -11.00 -17.85 7.77
C GLU A 554 -12.05 -18.93 7.45
N GLU A 555 -13.29 -18.53 7.11
CA GLU A 555 -14.34 -19.46 6.68
C GLU A 555 -13.96 -20.18 5.39
N LEU A 556 -13.47 -19.47 4.38
CA LEU A 556 -13.06 -20.05 3.10
C LEU A 556 -11.84 -20.98 3.26
N ALA A 557 -10.85 -20.56 4.05
CA ALA A 557 -9.65 -21.36 4.31
C ALA A 557 -9.91 -22.53 5.27
N GLY A 558 -11.04 -22.53 5.98
CA GLY A 558 -11.39 -23.55 6.98
C GLY A 558 -10.48 -23.54 8.21
N ARG A 559 -9.77 -22.44 8.46
CA ARG A 559 -8.82 -22.31 9.57
C ARG A 559 -8.72 -20.85 10.04
N SER A 560 -8.31 -20.66 11.29
CA SER A 560 -7.95 -19.32 11.77
C SER A 560 -6.57 -18.89 11.27
N PHE A 561 -6.41 -17.59 11.04
CA PHE A 561 -5.12 -16.94 10.79
C PHE A 561 -4.56 -16.24 12.04
N HIS A 562 -5.16 -16.48 13.21
CA HIS A 562 -4.74 -15.93 14.50
C HIS A 562 -4.78 -14.39 14.58
N ALA A 563 -5.64 -13.75 13.78
CA ALA A 563 -5.84 -12.31 13.85
C ALA A 563 -6.52 -11.90 15.17
N GLU A 564 -6.04 -10.84 15.83
CA GLU A 564 -6.69 -10.31 17.04
C GLU A 564 -8.04 -9.64 16.75
N SER A 565 -8.24 -9.21 15.49
CA SER A 565 -9.44 -8.57 14.98
C SER A 565 -9.77 -9.17 13.62
N LEU A 566 -11.05 -9.47 13.37
CA LEU A 566 -11.51 -9.96 12.07
C LEU A 566 -11.79 -8.81 11.07
N GLU A 567 -11.77 -7.57 11.55
CA GLU A 567 -12.08 -6.36 10.79
C GLU A 567 -10.83 -5.50 10.53
N SER A 568 -9.71 -5.81 11.20
CA SER A 568 -8.46 -5.09 11.02
C SER A 568 -7.25 -6.03 10.97
N LEU A 569 -6.48 -5.93 9.90
CA LEU A 569 -5.31 -6.77 9.71
C LEU A 569 -4.13 -6.26 10.55
N ASP A 570 -3.60 -7.12 11.43
CA ASP A 570 -2.41 -6.83 12.22
C ASP A 570 -1.27 -7.82 11.91
N GLU A 571 -0.29 -7.37 11.12
CA GLU A 571 0.90 -8.15 10.77
C GLU A 571 1.78 -8.51 11.98
N LYS A 572 1.56 -7.92 13.17
CA LYS A 572 2.26 -8.31 14.41
C LYS A 572 1.95 -9.75 14.81
N THR A 573 0.71 -10.19 14.60
CA THR A 573 0.17 -11.45 15.15
C THR A 573 -0.39 -12.39 14.09
N VAL A 574 -0.82 -11.86 12.93
CA VAL A 574 -1.46 -12.66 11.89
C VAL A 574 -0.50 -13.65 11.24
N ASP A 575 -1.04 -14.82 10.91
CA ASP A 575 -0.42 -15.77 9.99
C ASP A 575 -0.41 -15.18 8.57
N VAL A 576 0.78 -15.07 7.96
CA VAL A 576 0.98 -14.43 6.64
C VAL A 576 0.32 -15.19 5.50
N ASP A 577 -0.04 -16.45 5.71
CA ASP A 577 -0.87 -17.20 4.77
C ASP A 577 -2.22 -16.53 4.53
N VAL A 578 -2.68 -15.61 5.38
CA VAL A 578 -3.85 -14.75 5.10
C VAL A 578 -3.71 -14.02 3.77
N TYR A 579 -2.48 -13.71 3.34
CA TYR A 579 -2.17 -13.06 2.06
C TYR A 579 -1.99 -14.03 0.90
N LYS A 580 -2.03 -15.34 1.15
CA LYS A 580 -1.84 -16.36 0.13
C LYS A 580 -3.00 -16.32 -0.85
N ASN A 581 -2.69 -16.31 -2.14
CA ASN A 581 -3.66 -16.06 -3.18
C ASN A 581 -3.32 -16.83 -4.47
N THR A 582 -4.16 -16.71 -5.49
CA THR A 582 -3.97 -17.40 -6.77
C THR A 582 -3.54 -16.41 -7.85
N TRP A 583 -2.35 -16.64 -8.42
CA TRP A 583 -1.95 -16.07 -9.71
C TRP A 583 -2.26 -17.08 -10.81
N ILE A 584 -3.04 -16.67 -11.80
CA ILE A 584 -3.35 -17.47 -12.99
C ILE A 584 -2.45 -17.00 -14.13
N LEU A 585 -1.78 -17.96 -14.76
CA LEU A 585 -1.01 -17.76 -15.98
C LEU A 585 -1.19 -18.99 -16.87
N TRP A 586 -2.04 -18.86 -17.87
CA TRP A 586 -2.59 -19.99 -18.62
C TRP A 586 -2.80 -19.64 -20.09
N SER A 587 -2.66 -20.64 -20.96
CA SER A 587 -3.05 -20.56 -22.38
C SER A 587 -3.67 -21.91 -22.77
N ALA A 588 -4.65 -21.90 -23.67
CA ALA A 588 -5.25 -23.12 -24.21
C ALA A 588 -4.22 -24.03 -24.90
N SER A 589 -3.10 -23.45 -25.36
CA SER A 589 -1.99 -24.21 -25.96
C SER A 589 -1.12 -24.97 -24.96
N MET A 590 -1.35 -24.85 -23.65
CA MET A 590 -0.56 -25.56 -22.65
C MET A 590 -1.01 -27.02 -22.53
N GLU A 591 -0.09 -27.95 -22.72
CA GLU A 591 -0.39 -29.39 -22.64
C GLU A 591 -0.23 -29.96 -21.22
N ARG A 592 0.61 -29.32 -20.39
CA ARG A 592 0.92 -29.77 -19.03
C ARG A 592 1.15 -28.58 -18.11
N PRO A 593 0.77 -28.69 -16.83
CA PRO A 593 1.04 -27.64 -15.88
C PRO A 593 2.53 -27.54 -15.53
N VAL A 594 2.97 -26.33 -15.23
CA VAL A 594 4.32 -26.03 -14.72
C VAL A 594 4.20 -25.57 -13.28
N VAL A 595 4.73 -26.36 -12.34
CA VAL A 595 4.60 -26.07 -10.91
C VAL A 595 5.72 -25.12 -10.46
N VAL A 596 5.35 -24.05 -9.77
CA VAL A 596 6.28 -23.08 -9.18
C VAL A 596 6.06 -23.07 -7.67
N ASP A 597 7.05 -23.58 -6.93
CA ASP A 597 7.00 -23.70 -5.46
C ASP A 597 7.64 -22.51 -4.73
N LYS A 598 8.42 -21.67 -5.42
CA LYS A 598 9.07 -20.51 -4.83
C LYS A 598 8.02 -19.52 -4.26
N PRO A 599 8.22 -18.99 -3.03
CA PRO A 599 7.44 -17.86 -2.55
C PRO A 599 7.59 -16.68 -3.52
N CYS A 600 6.47 -16.12 -3.97
CA CYS A 600 6.44 -15.01 -4.92
C CYS A 600 5.25 -14.08 -4.64
N SER A 601 5.28 -12.90 -5.26
CA SER A 601 4.32 -11.83 -5.02
C SER A 601 4.04 -11.02 -6.28
N GLN A 602 3.15 -10.03 -6.17
CA GLN A 602 2.67 -9.22 -7.29
C GLN A 602 3.78 -8.55 -8.10
N VAL A 603 4.87 -8.10 -7.46
CA VAL A 603 5.99 -7.46 -8.17
C VAL A 603 6.73 -8.41 -9.11
N ASP A 604 6.64 -9.72 -8.88
CA ASP A 604 7.33 -10.75 -9.66
C ASP A 604 6.62 -11.06 -10.99
N ILE A 605 5.39 -10.58 -11.16
CA ILE A 605 4.56 -10.86 -12.35
C ILE A 605 5.20 -10.25 -13.60
N LEU A 606 5.51 -8.95 -13.59
CA LEU A 606 6.02 -8.25 -14.78
C LEU A 606 7.35 -8.80 -15.32
N PRO A 607 8.40 -9.05 -14.51
CA PRO A 607 9.63 -9.65 -15.02
C PRO A 607 9.40 -11.07 -15.56
N THR A 608 8.53 -11.87 -14.91
CA THR A 608 8.17 -13.21 -15.40
C THR A 608 7.45 -13.14 -16.75
N LEU A 609 6.49 -12.24 -16.91
CA LEU A 609 5.79 -12.02 -18.19
C LEU A 609 6.74 -11.50 -19.27
N SER A 610 7.63 -10.57 -18.94
CA SER A 610 8.64 -10.07 -19.87
C SER A 610 9.50 -11.20 -20.42
N ASN A 611 9.97 -12.10 -19.54
CA ASN A 611 10.75 -13.26 -19.92
C ASN A 611 9.93 -14.24 -20.80
N LEU A 612 8.73 -14.62 -20.38
CA LEU A 612 7.86 -15.56 -21.11
C LEU A 612 7.43 -15.05 -22.48
N LEU A 613 7.20 -13.75 -22.62
CA LEU A 613 6.85 -13.11 -23.90
C LEU A 613 8.09 -12.83 -24.76
N GLY A 614 9.30 -13.03 -24.23
CA GLY A 614 10.57 -12.77 -24.92
C GLY A 614 10.79 -11.28 -25.19
N LEU A 615 10.37 -10.43 -24.25
CA LEU A 615 10.53 -8.98 -24.29
C LEU A 615 11.91 -8.59 -23.75
N GLU A 616 12.48 -7.51 -24.28
CA GLU A 616 13.72 -6.93 -23.75
C GLU A 616 13.43 -6.16 -22.46
N TYR A 617 14.21 -6.45 -21.41
CA TYR A 617 14.18 -5.77 -20.12
C TYR A 617 15.49 -5.97 -19.35
N ASP A 618 15.79 -5.09 -18.40
CA ASP A 618 16.90 -5.27 -17.45
C ASP A 618 16.35 -5.70 -16.09
N SER A 619 16.67 -6.94 -15.69
CA SER A 619 16.21 -7.56 -14.45
C SER A 619 16.68 -6.82 -13.18
N ARG A 620 17.78 -6.05 -13.25
CA ARG A 620 18.30 -5.30 -12.09
C ARG A 620 17.45 -4.08 -11.77
N MET A 621 16.68 -3.61 -12.75
CA MET A 621 15.95 -2.33 -12.68
C MET A 621 14.50 -2.49 -12.20
N MET A 622 14.11 -3.68 -11.76
CA MET A 622 12.79 -3.99 -11.19
C MET A 622 12.92 -4.40 -9.72
N ALA A 623 11.83 -4.30 -8.96
CA ALA A 623 11.82 -4.81 -7.58
C ALA A 623 11.52 -6.30 -7.51
N GLY A 624 10.67 -6.80 -8.42
CA GLY A 624 10.38 -8.21 -8.56
C GLY A 624 11.45 -9.00 -9.31
N THR A 625 11.33 -10.32 -9.24
CA THR A 625 12.23 -11.30 -9.87
C THR A 625 11.41 -12.19 -10.81
N ASP A 626 11.96 -12.59 -11.97
CA ASP A 626 11.36 -13.67 -12.76
C ASP A 626 11.38 -14.97 -11.94
N VAL A 627 10.20 -15.46 -11.58
CA VAL A 627 10.03 -16.62 -10.68
C VAL A 627 10.52 -17.93 -11.30
N LEU A 628 10.71 -17.96 -12.62
CA LEU A 628 11.24 -19.10 -13.37
C LEU A 628 12.77 -19.05 -13.50
N SER A 629 13.40 -17.96 -13.06
CA SER A 629 14.86 -17.85 -13.02
C SER A 629 15.45 -18.59 -11.80
N ALA A 630 16.78 -18.73 -11.78
CA ALA A 630 17.49 -19.33 -10.64
C ALA A 630 17.39 -18.48 -9.35
N ALA A 631 17.26 -17.16 -9.48
CA ALA A 631 17.16 -16.25 -8.34
C ALA A 631 15.87 -16.50 -7.53
N ASP A 632 15.94 -16.29 -6.21
CA ASP A 632 14.79 -16.43 -5.33
C ASP A 632 14.05 -15.09 -5.21
N PRO A 633 12.73 -15.05 -5.47
CA PRO A 633 11.92 -13.89 -5.15
C PRO A 633 11.85 -13.64 -3.64
N VAL A 634 11.44 -12.42 -3.30
CA VAL A 634 11.31 -11.97 -1.91
C VAL A 634 9.91 -11.38 -1.77
N VAL A 635 9.06 -12.04 -0.99
CA VAL A 635 7.76 -11.51 -0.63
C VAL A 635 7.97 -10.49 0.49
N ILE A 636 7.65 -9.23 0.23
CA ILE A 636 7.76 -8.15 1.21
C ILE A 636 6.34 -7.77 1.63
N PHE A 637 6.09 -7.73 2.94
CA PHE A 637 4.80 -7.31 3.49
C PHE A 637 4.82 -5.83 3.86
N PHE A 638 3.63 -5.24 4.10
CA PHE A 638 3.53 -3.79 4.38
C PHE A 638 4.29 -3.40 5.65
N SER A 639 4.36 -4.30 6.63
CA SER A 639 5.15 -4.07 7.84
C SER A 639 6.65 -3.93 7.55
N THR A 640 7.17 -4.43 6.42
CA THR A 640 8.59 -4.75 6.14
C THR A 640 9.08 -6.07 6.72
N SER A 641 8.18 -6.90 7.27
CA SER A 641 8.42 -8.34 7.37
C SER A 641 8.58 -8.93 5.97
N TRP A 642 9.24 -10.08 5.85
CA TRP A 642 9.46 -10.70 4.55
C TRP A 642 9.46 -12.22 4.63
N LEU A 643 9.23 -12.86 3.48
CA LEU A 643 9.26 -14.30 3.27
C LEU A 643 10.11 -14.63 2.03
N THR A 644 10.96 -15.64 2.17
CA THR A 644 11.82 -16.19 1.11
C THR A 644 11.78 -17.71 1.17
N ALA A 645 12.34 -18.40 0.17
CA ALA A 645 12.50 -19.86 0.21
C ALA A 645 13.28 -20.35 1.45
N LYS A 646 14.16 -19.51 2.03
CA LYS A 646 14.95 -19.84 3.23
C LYS A 646 14.21 -19.65 4.54
N GLY A 647 13.10 -18.93 4.57
CA GLY A 647 12.36 -18.65 5.80
C GLY A 647 11.68 -17.28 5.85
N ARG A 648 11.12 -16.97 7.02
CA ARG A 648 10.33 -15.76 7.30
C ARG A 648 11.01 -14.90 8.36
N TYR A 649 11.04 -13.59 8.13
CA TYR A 649 11.42 -12.61 9.14
C TYR A 649 10.22 -11.83 9.61
N ASN A 650 10.04 -11.75 10.94
CA ASN A 650 9.04 -10.90 11.57
C ASN A 650 9.73 -9.69 12.20
N ARG A 651 9.47 -8.50 11.65
CA ARG A 651 10.10 -7.26 12.13
C ARG A 651 9.72 -6.86 13.55
N TYR A 652 8.57 -7.31 14.04
CA TYR A 652 8.02 -6.90 15.33
C TYR A 652 8.66 -7.70 16.46
N THR A 653 8.94 -8.99 16.23
CA THR A 653 9.70 -9.83 17.17
C THR A 653 11.20 -9.73 16.95
N GLY A 654 11.62 -9.32 15.75
CA GLY A 654 13.02 -9.33 15.32
C GLY A 654 13.54 -10.73 15.00
N ALA A 655 12.68 -11.74 14.95
CA ALA A 655 13.06 -13.14 14.76
C ALA A 655 13.02 -13.55 13.29
N PHE A 656 13.99 -14.39 12.90
CA PHE A 656 14.00 -15.11 11.63
C PHE A 656 13.75 -16.59 11.88
N GLU A 657 12.71 -17.11 11.23
CA GLU A 657 12.27 -18.50 11.29
C GLU A 657 12.65 -19.19 9.98
N PRO A 658 13.67 -20.06 9.96
CA PRO A 658 14.04 -20.81 8.76
C PRO A 658 12.89 -21.67 8.26
N ALA A 659 12.78 -21.81 6.93
CA ALA A 659 11.83 -22.70 6.31
C ALA A 659 12.14 -24.17 6.66
N GLU A 660 11.14 -25.04 6.58
CA GLU A 660 11.33 -26.47 6.80
C GLU A 660 12.45 -27.02 5.89
N GLY A 661 13.38 -27.77 6.47
CA GLY A 661 14.55 -28.30 5.75
C GLY A 661 15.70 -27.30 5.54
N THR A 662 15.57 -26.04 5.99
CA THR A 662 16.66 -25.06 5.96
C THR A 662 17.42 -25.04 7.29
N GLU A 663 18.68 -25.48 7.27
CA GLU A 663 19.58 -25.38 8.42
C GLU A 663 20.52 -24.18 8.28
N MET A 664 20.54 -23.32 9.30
CA MET A 664 21.43 -22.15 9.39
C MET A 664 21.89 -21.99 10.84
N SER A 665 23.18 -21.72 11.04
CA SER A 665 23.73 -21.25 12.31
C SER A 665 23.19 -19.86 12.67
N GLU A 666 23.29 -19.47 13.94
CA GLU A 666 22.83 -18.14 14.36
C GLU A 666 23.63 -17.01 13.69
N GLU A 667 24.92 -17.21 13.46
CA GLU A 667 25.76 -16.27 12.71
C GLU A 667 25.28 -16.11 11.26
N GLU A 668 25.00 -17.22 10.56
CA GLU A 668 24.46 -17.18 9.19
C GLU A 668 23.10 -16.52 9.13
N LYS A 669 22.22 -16.77 10.12
CA LYS A 669 20.92 -16.12 10.21
C LYS A 669 21.07 -14.61 10.35
N ASN A 670 21.97 -14.15 11.23
CA ASN A 670 22.19 -12.72 11.45
C ASN A 670 22.69 -12.03 10.18
N VAL A 671 23.70 -12.61 9.51
CA VAL A 671 24.21 -12.07 8.23
C VAL A 671 23.12 -12.06 7.16
N TYR A 672 22.36 -13.15 7.03
CA TYR A 672 21.26 -13.24 6.07
C TYR A 672 20.19 -12.18 6.33
N VAL A 673 19.77 -12.00 7.59
CA VAL A 673 18.76 -11.02 7.98
C VAL A 673 19.24 -9.59 7.73
N GLU A 674 20.48 -9.25 8.07
CA GLU A 674 21.04 -7.92 7.81
C GLU A 674 21.08 -7.61 6.31
N ASN A 675 21.54 -8.56 5.50
CA ASN A 675 21.57 -8.42 4.05
C ASN A 675 20.15 -8.31 3.48
N MET A 676 19.21 -9.14 3.93
CA MET A 676 17.83 -9.09 3.47
C MET A 676 17.12 -7.81 3.88
N LYS A 677 17.38 -7.25 5.07
CA LYS A 677 16.85 -5.94 5.45
C LYS A 677 17.28 -4.83 4.50
N TYR A 678 18.57 -4.82 4.11
CA TYR A 678 19.07 -3.88 3.12
C TYR A 678 18.35 -4.04 1.77
N ILE A 679 18.18 -5.28 1.28
CA ILE A 679 17.48 -5.57 0.03
C ILE A 679 16.02 -5.17 0.08
N VAL A 680 15.31 -5.51 1.16
CA VAL A 680 13.90 -5.17 1.36
C VAL A 680 13.70 -3.66 1.37
N ASN A 681 14.51 -2.94 2.14
CA ASN A 681 14.47 -1.47 2.16
C ASN A 681 14.77 -0.88 0.78
N SER A 682 15.77 -1.42 0.07
CA SER A 682 16.14 -0.94 -1.27
C SER A 682 15.01 -1.15 -2.28
N ARG A 683 14.42 -2.35 -2.34
CA ARG A 683 13.30 -2.70 -3.23
C ARG A 683 12.05 -1.87 -2.95
N LEU A 684 11.73 -1.61 -1.68
CA LEU A 684 10.59 -0.75 -1.29
C LEU A 684 10.78 0.72 -1.72
N MET A 685 12.02 1.20 -1.85
CA MET A 685 12.31 2.57 -2.29
C MET A 685 12.34 2.74 -3.81
N LEU A 686 12.51 1.65 -4.59
CA LEU A 686 12.69 1.73 -6.04
C LEU A 686 11.55 2.46 -6.74
N GLY A 687 10.30 2.05 -6.49
CA GLY A 687 9.13 2.62 -7.16
C GLY A 687 9.05 4.14 -7.00
N GLN A 688 9.15 4.63 -5.76
CA GLN A 688 9.15 6.06 -5.48
C GLN A 688 10.30 6.77 -6.20
N ARG A 689 11.53 6.27 -6.09
CA ARG A 689 12.71 6.95 -6.67
C ARG A 689 12.67 6.98 -8.18
N ILE A 690 12.29 5.88 -8.83
CA ILE A 690 12.14 5.80 -10.29
C ILE A 690 11.07 6.79 -10.76
N ILE A 691 9.91 6.82 -10.08
CA ILE A 691 8.82 7.73 -10.43
C ILE A 691 9.25 9.18 -10.26
N GLU A 692 9.81 9.55 -9.10
CA GLU A 692 10.17 10.92 -8.72
C GLU A 692 11.40 11.48 -9.44
N SER A 693 12.30 10.62 -9.94
CA SER A 693 13.44 11.07 -10.76
C SER A 693 13.20 10.96 -12.27
N ASP A 694 12.15 10.24 -12.69
CA ASP A 694 11.99 9.83 -14.10
C ASP A 694 13.23 9.08 -14.62
N PHE A 695 13.79 8.20 -13.76
CA PHE A 695 15.09 7.56 -13.95
C PHE A 695 15.22 6.84 -15.28
N TYR A 696 14.19 6.10 -15.68
CA TYR A 696 14.21 5.31 -16.91
C TYR A 696 14.33 6.17 -18.18
N ARG A 697 13.85 7.42 -18.15
CA ARG A 697 14.09 8.38 -19.23
C ARG A 697 15.55 8.81 -19.27
N GLN A 698 16.14 9.08 -18.10
CA GLN A 698 17.56 9.44 -17.99
C GLN A 698 18.47 8.29 -18.47
N ALA A 699 18.08 7.05 -18.19
CA ALA A 699 18.81 5.86 -18.59
C ALA A 699 18.70 5.52 -20.09
N HIS A 700 18.00 6.33 -20.90
CA HIS A 700 17.84 6.15 -22.35
C HIS A 700 17.38 4.74 -22.75
N ILE A 701 16.51 4.12 -21.93
CA ILE A 701 16.03 2.75 -22.15
C ILE A 701 15.25 2.64 -23.47
N ILE A 702 14.72 3.75 -23.98
CA ILE A 702 14.10 3.88 -25.30
C ILE A 702 14.41 5.28 -25.85
N GLU A 703 14.88 5.37 -27.10
CA GLU A 703 14.86 6.59 -27.94
C GLU A 703 13.55 6.70 -28.73
#